data_AF-A0A239C5W2-F1
#
_entry.id   AF-A0A239C5W2-F1
#
_cell.length_a   1.000
_cell.length_b   1.000
_cell.length_c   1.000
_cell.angle_alpha   90.00
_cell.angle_beta   90.00
_cell.angle_gamma   90.00
#
_symmetry.space_group_name_H-M   'P 1'
#
loop_
_entity.id
_entity.type
_entity.pdbx_description
1 polymer ?
#
loop_
_entity_poly.entity_id
_entity_poly.type
_entity_poly.pdbx_seq_one_letter_code
_entity_poly.pdbx_strand_id
1 'polypeptide(L)'
;MAVLIDYIWQSTFCLFFFFGIYWVFLRNEKAFVFTRVYILITPILALLFPLMQIPVEFYKPDISLEQSQLFRALTIESMPEEVAGTYGLPEFTVQSTKLPVLLELKDYFLIGYLIIISLLAIRLFWQMIQLRLLQEKGWYQTSFKLKGNYFLIPTFGLAPIFSYFNKLFWDETQNLSHDEKDQIIKHEIEHIRQHHSWDVLYYQVLSIIFWFNPAIHLMRSALVDVHEYLADENVLKQTENKESYPKLIAKIAFKGMDLPIGNYFIRSTTLKRILMIKKTAKPNWFKLTMVIPLTIMLMALISMKTKLGVGFLLSSNTEKIEFIKEQLIASQDSIEIAIKVKKINNPKHYELIGSLKGDQLTAQLGELVYDFADISSDEEYLKVRSLINTLRRNSSISKSYGEIPYSYVAKKRPAPEDATSWSKFVLDVISKEMSEKDRELNIRSSIQLEFILSKDGKITNPVIKQSFGGGVDEKLLEAIQSENAPKWIAGEIDGKKVDLVHSASFAITYSADNQIQESLHYFPQVIEVPIGQSARTYNGDEIFDVVENAPVPPGGMEGWNEYLRTNLEYPEDAKRAGIEGTAYVVFVITKDGKIEQPEIIRGVSPSIDQEALRVVANGPDWTPGKQRGREVNVRMRLPIRFKQNSSNDNKPSTIPADMVDQQAEPQGGMDAWNTYIKNNLKYPQEAKIRGVEGVVYLTFIVDKDGDIKEPEILRGIGAFCDEEALRLVENSPKWKPGKKDGEAVESRLRLPIRFDLEKSTNDIVPKPTAQFNEYLRKNIKYPTEARGNNESGSVIARLTLDKDGNIIKSAISKGISKELNEEVLRVLEKAPNWNVYVAGEYDVLLPITFRIDNVKNPPTHNLPHEVVVVGYSGNASKEKTFEYTTELTKAKLITQTNDKPILVLNGEITNYSSINEIGVKDIDKFVVGKPSPEEISKSGRSADKVIYIYTKEKK
;
A
#
# COMPACT_ATOMS: atom_id res chain seq x y z
N MET A 1 23.15 1.37 3.89
CA MET A 1 24.05 0.98 2.79
C MET A 1 24.20 2.10 1.77
N ALA A 2 23.11 2.68 1.27
CA ALA A 2 23.12 3.80 0.32
C ALA A 2 24.04 4.97 0.72
N VAL A 3 23.84 5.57 1.90
CA VAL A 3 24.69 6.67 2.39
C VAL A 3 26.18 6.31 2.42
N LEU A 4 26.51 5.06 2.78
CA LEU A 4 27.90 4.59 2.81
C LEU A 4 28.47 4.44 1.39
N ILE A 5 27.70 3.91 0.44
CA ILE A 5 28.15 3.78 -0.95
C ILE A 5 28.30 5.16 -1.59
N ASP A 6 27.39 6.12 -1.32
CA ASP A 6 27.47 7.49 -1.85
C ASP A 6 28.71 8.18 -1.28
N TYR A 7 28.98 7.99 0.02
CA TYR A 7 30.20 8.46 0.66
C TYR A 7 31.47 7.87 0.02
N ILE A 8 31.52 6.55 -0.21
CA ILE A 8 32.67 5.88 -0.86
C ILE A 8 32.87 6.42 -2.28
N TRP A 9 31.78 6.63 -3.02
CA TRP A 9 31.82 7.18 -4.37
C TRP A 9 32.37 8.61 -4.40
N GLN A 10 31.81 9.50 -3.58
CA GLN A 10 32.25 10.90 -3.49
C GLN A 10 33.72 11.00 -3.06
N SER A 11 34.13 10.18 -2.07
CA SER A 11 35.53 10.12 -1.62
C SER A 11 36.46 9.63 -2.74
N THR A 12 36.02 8.63 -3.51
CA THR A 12 36.79 8.08 -4.65
C THR A 12 36.93 9.12 -5.76
N PHE A 13 35.86 9.83 -6.09
CA PHE A 13 35.89 10.94 -7.05
C PHE A 13 36.89 12.03 -6.62
N CYS A 14 36.86 12.43 -5.35
CA CYS A 14 37.82 13.41 -4.81
C CYS A 14 39.27 12.94 -4.96
N LEU A 15 39.57 11.67 -4.66
CA LEU A 15 40.91 11.11 -4.80
C LEU A 15 41.41 11.15 -6.26
N PHE A 16 40.56 10.79 -7.22
CA PHE A 16 40.91 10.88 -8.64
C PHE A 16 41.11 12.32 -9.08
N PHE A 17 40.28 13.25 -8.61
CA PHE A 17 40.43 14.66 -8.92
C PHE A 17 41.76 15.22 -8.40
N PHE A 18 42.11 14.91 -7.15
CA PHE A 18 43.40 15.30 -6.58
C PHE A 18 44.58 14.66 -7.29
N PHE A 19 44.48 13.40 -7.69
CA PHE A 19 45.49 12.77 -8.53
C PHE A 19 45.60 13.45 -9.90
N GLY A 20 44.48 13.87 -10.49
CA GLY A 20 44.43 14.64 -11.74
C GLY A 20 45.15 15.98 -11.62
N ILE A 21 44.93 16.73 -10.54
CA ILE A 21 45.68 17.98 -10.26
C ILE A 21 47.17 17.68 -10.18
N TYR A 22 47.58 16.64 -9.44
CA TYR A 22 48.98 16.24 -9.39
C TYR A 22 49.51 15.96 -10.81
N TRP A 23 48.79 15.17 -11.60
CA TRP A 23 49.22 14.72 -12.91
C TRP A 23 49.40 15.88 -13.91
N VAL A 24 48.49 16.86 -13.91
CA VAL A 24 48.52 18.02 -14.81
C VAL A 24 49.48 19.11 -14.32
N PHE A 25 49.41 19.46 -13.03
CA PHE A 25 50.06 20.67 -12.53
C PHE A 25 51.37 20.41 -11.79
N LEU A 26 51.55 19.26 -11.12
CA LEU A 26 52.66 19.06 -10.17
C LEU A 26 53.68 18.00 -10.61
N ARG A 27 53.27 16.96 -11.35
CA ARG A 27 54.09 15.78 -11.70
C ARG A 27 55.44 16.14 -12.33
N ASN A 28 55.45 17.17 -13.16
CA ASN A 28 56.63 17.60 -13.90
C ASN A 28 57.33 18.82 -13.26
N GLU A 29 56.86 19.35 -12.14
CA GLU A 29 57.43 20.56 -11.53
C GLU A 29 58.53 20.22 -10.51
N LYS A 30 59.57 21.06 -10.43
CA LYS A 30 60.65 20.93 -9.42
C LYS A 30 60.25 21.49 -8.04
N ALA A 31 59.00 21.27 -7.65
CA ALA A 31 58.44 21.71 -6.38
C ALA A 31 58.25 20.52 -5.42
N PHE A 32 59.27 19.67 -5.28
CA PHE A 32 59.10 18.34 -4.70
C PHE A 32 58.58 18.34 -3.25
N VAL A 33 59.01 19.29 -2.42
CA VAL A 33 58.53 19.42 -1.03
C VAL A 33 57.02 19.76 -1.02
N PHE A 34 56.59 20.70 -1.86
CA PHE A 34 55.18 21.06 -1.99
C PHE A 34 54.36 19.87 -2.52
N THR A 35 54.86 19.18 -3.54
CA THR A 35 54.22 17.99 -4.10
C THR A 35 54.10 16.85 -3.08
N ARG A 36 55.12 16.63 -2.23
CA ARG A 36 55.09 15.65 -1.13
C ARG A 36 53.97 15.97 -0.15
N VAL A 37 53.92 17.21 0.34
CA VAL A 37 52.88 17.66 1.28
C VAL A 37 51.49 17.53 0.67
N TYR A 38 51.34 17.92 -0.60
CA TYR A 38 50.08 17.79 -1.33
C TYR A 38 49.59 16.34 -1.41
N ILE A 39 50.46 15.40 -1.80
CA ILE A 39 50.09 13.98 -1.92
C ILE A 39 49.73 13.40 -0.55
N LEU A 40 50.40 13.80 0.54
CA LEU A 40 50.09 13.29 1.88
C LEU A 40 48.76 13.80 2.45
N ILE A 41 48.43 15.08 2.22
CA ILE A 41 47.22 15.72 2.79
C ILE A 41 45.96 15.38 2.00
N THR A 42 46.04 15.27 0.67
CA THR A 42 44.86 15.13 -0.19
C THR A 42 43.99 13.88 0.05
N PRO A 43 44.52 12.70 0.43
CA PRO A 43 43.66 11.57 0.81
C PRO A 43 42.81 11.87 2.04
N ILE A 44 43.35 12.61 3.02
CA ILE A 44 42.60 13.02 4.21
C ILE A 44 41.49 13.99 3.81
N LEU A 45 41.80 15.00 2.98
CA LEU A 45 40.80 15.94 2.47
C LEU A 45 39.70 15.25 1.66
N ALA A 46 40.06 14.25 0.85
CA ALA A 46 39.09 13.49 0.05
C ALA A 46 38.07 12.73 0.92
N LEU A 47 38.48 12.30 2.12
CA LEU A 47 37.59 11.66 3.10
C LEU A 47 36.79 12.69 3.91
N LEU A 48 37.37 13.86 4.19
CA LEU A 48 36.70 14.91 4.97
C LEU A 48 35.65 15.68 4.16
N PHE A 49 35.88 15.93 2.86
CA PHE A 49 35.00 16.76 2.03
C PHE A 49 33.55 16.25 1.99
N PRO A 50 33.27 14.94 1.76
CA PRO A 50 31.91 14.41 1.81
C PRO A 50 31.23 14.49 3.18
N LEU A 51 31.99 14.56 4.28
CA LEU A 51 31.45 14.68 5.64
C LEU A 51 31.04 16.11 5.99
N MET A 52 31.65 17.10 5.35
CA MET A 52 31.33 18.51 5.58
C MET A 52 30.03 18.87 4.86
N GLN A 53 29.12 19.53 5.57
CA GLN A 53 27.86 20.01 5.03
C GLN A 53 27.79 21.53 5.16
N ILE A 54 27.98 22.23 4.05
CA ILE A 54 27.92 23.69 3.98
C ILE A 54 26.59 24.06 3.31
N PRO A 55 25.61 24.58 4.06
CA PRO A 55 24.34 25.01 3.47
C PRO A 55 24.54 26.25 2.60
N VAL A 56 24.08 26.21 1.35
CA VAL A 56 24.13 27.34 0.41
C VAL A 56 22.79 27.57 -0.28
N GLU A 57 22.50 28.82 -0.64
CA GLU A 57 21.19 29.23 -1.19
C GLU A 57 21.03 29.01 -2.71
N PHE A 58 22.11 28.67 -3.43
CA PHE A 58 22.08 28.52 -4.89
C PHE A 58 22.06 27.05 -5.32
N TYR A 59 21.38 26.73 -6.43
CA TYR A 59 21.28 25.39 -7.02
C TYR A 59 22.64 24.90 -7.56
N LYS A 60 23.12 23.73 -7.11
CA LYS A 60 24.36 23.11 -7.60
C LYS A 60 24.08 21.98 -8.60
N PRO A 61 24.97 21.71 -9.57
CA PRO A 61 24.88 20.50 -10.38
C PRO A 61 25.09 19.25 -9.53
N ASP A 62 24.23 18.24 -9.69
CA ASP A 62 24.22 17.03 -8.88
C ASP A 62 25.41 16.10 -9.20
N ILE A 63 26.23 15.82 -8.19
CA ILE A 63 27.36 14.86 -8.24
C ILE A 63 27.10 13.66 -7.32
N SER A 64 26.08 13.74 -6.45
CA SER A 64 25.69 12.66 -5.55
C SER A 64 24.94 11.56 -6.32
N LEU A 65 25.22 10.30 -5.98
CA LEU A 65 24.51 9.14 -6.51
C LEU A 65 23.11 8.99 -5.92
N GLU A 66 22.78 9.69 -4.83
CA GLU A 66 21.49 9.58 -4.11
C GLU A 66 20.26 9.81 -5.02
N GLN A 67 20.42 10.57 -6.10
CA GLN A 67 19.35 10.83 -7.07
C GLN A 67 19.43 10.01 -8.36
N SER A 68 20.50 9.22 -8.55
CA SER A 68 20.67 8.39 -9.74
C SER A 68 19.70 7.21 -9.74
N GLN A 69 19.19 6.86 -10.93
CA GLN A 69 18.25 5.74 -11.09
C GLN A 69 18.83 4.40 -10.60
N LEU A 70 20.15 4.20 -10.76
CA LEU A 70 20.87 3.02 -10.28
C LEU A 70 20.85 2.90 -8.75
N PHE A 71 21.07 4.01 -8.04
CA PHE A 71 21.11 3.99 -6.59
C PHE A 71 19.74 3.92 -5.96
N ARG A 72 18.75 4.58 -6.59
CA ARG A 72 17.34 4.34 -6.32
C ARG A 72 17.03 2.85 -6.48
N ALA A 73 17.40 2.22 -7.60
CA ALA A 73 17.21 0.79 -7.80
C ALA A 73 17.90 -0.08 -6.72
N LEU A 74 19.14 0.23 -6.34
CA LEU A 74 19.88 -0.49 -5.29
C LEU A 74 19.33 -0.27 -3.86
N THR A 75 18.72 0.88 -3.57
CA THR A 75 17.92 1.07 -2.35
C THR A 75 16.58 0.35 -2.40
N ILE A 76 16.00 0.20 -3.59
CA ILE A 76 14.67 -0.36 -3.83
C ILE A 76 14.70 -1.90 -3.86
N GLU A 77 15.81 -2.55 -4.25
CA GLU A 77 15.90 -4.01 -4.39
C GLU A 77 16.03 -4.80 -3.07
N SER A 78 16.21 -4.14 -1.91
CA SER A 78 16.40 -4.86 -0.64
C SER A 78 15.11 -5.22 0.10
N MET A 79 13.94 -4.91 -0.45
CA MET A 79 12.67 -5.41 0.06
C MET A 79 11.98 -6.21 -1.06
N PRO A 80 11.71 -7.51 -0.87
CA PRO A 80 10.91 -8.26 -1.84
C PRO A 80 9.59 -7.52 -2.05
N GLU A 81 9.03 -7.60 -3.27
CA GLU A 81 7.62 -7.28 -3.49
C GLU A 81 6.80 -8.14 -2.53
N GLU A 82 6.48 -7.59 -1.35
CA GLU A 82 5.55 -8.19 -0.44
C GLU A 82 4.18 -8.00 -1.08
N VAL A 83 3.80 -8.98 -1.91
CA VAL A 83 2.40 -9.21 -2.24
C VAL A 83 1.74 -9.48 -0.91
N ALA A 84 1.06 -8.46 -0.38
CA ALA A 84 0.45 -8.51 0.95
C ALA A 84 -0.77 -9.46 0.96
N GLY A 85 -1.10 -10.05 -0.19
CA GLY A 85 -2.05 -11.14 -0.40
C GLY A 85 -2.74 -10.99 -1.77
N THR A 86 -3.18 -12.11 -2.33
CA THR A 86 -4.13 -12.16 -3.44
C THR A 86 -5.40 -12.79 -2.88
N TYR A 87 -6.48 -12.04 -2.83
CA TYR A 87 -7.74 -12.45 -2.24
C TYR A 87 -8.76 -12.67 -3.36
N GLY A 88 -9.49 -13.80 -3.34
CA GLY A 88 -10.48 -14.15 -4.38
C GLY A 88 -9.99 -15.09 -5.51
N LEU A 89 -8.72 -15.53 -5.48
CA LEU A 89 -8.18 -16.60 -6.32
C LEU A 89 -7.49 -17.64 -5.42
N PRO A 90 -7.41 -18.93 -5.82
CA PRO A 90 -6.79 -19.97 -5.00
C PRO A 90 -5.36 -19.60 -4.66
N GLU A 91 -5.08 -19.45 -3.35
CA GLU A 91 -3.77 -19.14 -2.81
C GLU A 91 -2.78 -20.28 -3.13
N PHE A 92 -1.89 -20.06 -4.10
CA PHE A 92 -0.63 -20.80 -4.12
C PHE A 92 0.36 -20.04 -3.24
N THR A 93 0.31 -20.30 -1.93
CA THR A 93 1.43 -19.95 -1.06
C THR A 93 2.59 -20.87 -1.40
N VAL A 94 3.46 -20.44 -2.30
CA VAL A 94 4.83 -20.97 -2.30
C VAL A 94 5.43 -20.47 -0.99
N GLN A 95 5.41 -21.33 0.03
CA GLN A 95 6.29 -21.16 1.18
C GLN A 95 7.71 -21.22 0.63
N SER A 96 8.25 -20.04 0.31
CA SER A 96 9.69 -19.89 0.29
C SER A 96 10.11 -20.14 1.73
N THR A 97 10.62 -21.33 2.00
CA THR A 97 11.47 -21.60 3.15
C THR A 97 12.64 -20.63 3.04
N LYS A 98 12.45 -19.39 3.48
CA LYS A 98 13.56 -18.56 3.90
C LYS A 98 14.13 -19.31 5.09
N LEU A 99 15.18 -20.09 4.84
CA LEU A 99 16.16 -20.40 5.87
C LEU A 99 16.37 -19.11 6.67
N PRO A 100 16.43 -19.15 8.01
CA PRO A 100 16.75 -17.97 8.78
C PRO A 100 18.20 -17.61 8.44
N VAL A 101 18.39 -16.82 7.39
CA VAL A 101 19.67 -16.20 7.11
C VAL A 101 19.78 -15.14 8.19
N LEU A 102 20.46 -15.49 9.29
CA LEU A 102 20.71 -14.64 10.45
C LEU A 102 21.48 -13.35 10.09
N LEU A 103 21.90 -13.20 8.83
CA LEU A 103 22.72 -12.13 8.30
C LEU A 103 22.11 -11.63 6.99
N GLU A 104 21.90 -10.32 6.89
CA GLU A 104 21.45 -9.70 5.64
C GLU A 104 22.61 -9.68 4.62
N LEU A 105 22.32 -9.51 3.32
CA LEU A 105 23.33 -9.37 2.25
C LEU A 105 24.40 -8.31 2.58
N LYS A 106 24.00 -7.22 3.25
CA LYS A 106 24.92 -6.17 3.73
C LYS A 106 25.97 -6.70 4.71
N ASP A 107 25.60 -7.66 5.53
CA ASP A 107 26.47 -8.23 6.55
C ASP A 107 27.52 -9.12 5.88
N TYR A 108 27.12 -9.89 4.85
CA TYR A 108 28.08 -10.65 4.03
C TYR A 108 29.09 -9.74 3.31
N PHE A 109 28.64 -8.62 2.73
CA PHE A 109 29.56 -7.65 2.11
C PHE A 109 30.52 -7.03 3.14
N LEU A 110 30.03 -6.68 4.33
CA LEU A 110 30.86 -6.14 5.40
C LEU A 110 31.88 -7.18 5.90
N ILE A 111 31.44 -8.41 6.13
CA ILE A 111 32.32 -9.52 6.54
C ILE A 111 33.38 -9.77 5.46
N GLY A 112 33.00 -9.82 4.19
CA GLY A 112 33.94 -9.97 3.08
C GLY A 112 34.97 -8.85 3.02
N TYR A 113 34.54 -7.60 3.21
CA TYR A 113 35.44 -6.43 3.29
C TYR A 113 36.43 -6.54 4.46
N LEU A 114 35.96 -6.92 5.65
CA LEU A 114 36.81 -7.11 6.84
C LEU A 114 37.80 -8.27 6.70
N ILE A 115 37.41 -9.37 6.04
CA ILE A 115 38.30 -10.48 5.75
C ILE A 115 39.47 -10.03 4.86
N ILE A 116 39.18 -9.28 3.78
CA ILE A 116 40.22 -8.77 2.88
C ILE A 116 41.18 -7.82 3.60
N ILE A 117 40.66 -6.89 4.41
CA ILE A 117 41.49 -6.02 5.25
C ILE A 117 42.40 -6.84 6.16
N SER A 118 41.84 -7.85 6.83
CA SER A 118 42.59 -8.70 7.75
C SER A 118 43.71 -9.46 7.04
N LEU A 119 43.45 -10.04 5.86
CA LEU A 119 44.44 -10.73 5.05
C LEU A 119 45.58 -9.78 4.60
N LEU A 120 45.25 -8.57 4.15
CA LEU A 120 46.25 -7.59 3.73
C LEU A 120 47.04 -7.03 4.93
N ALA A 121 46.41 -6.86 6.09
CA ALA A 121 47.09 -6.48 7.33
C ALA A 121 48.05 -7.56 7.82
N ILE A 122 47.65 -8.84 7.78
CA ILE A 122 48.53 -9.98 8.08
C ILE A 122 49.71 -10.01 7.10
N ARG A 123 49.48 -9.78 5.80
CA ARG A 123 50.55 -9.69 4.80
C ARG A 123 51.53 -8.56 5.14
N LEU A 124 51.05 -7.39 5.53
CA LEU A 124 51.92 -6.27 5.94
C LEU A 124 52.71 -6.62 7.21
N PHE A 125 52.06 -7.24 8.20
CA PHE A 125 52.71 -7.69 9.42
C PHE A 125 53.81 -8.73 9.13
N TRP A 126 53.54 -9.67 8.22
CA TRP A 126 54.54 -10.64 7.77
C TRP A 126 55.74 -9.96 7.11
N GLN A 127 55.54 -8.93 6.28
CA GLN A 127 56.63 -8.15 5.70
C GLN A 127 57.50 -7.47 6.78
N MET A 128 56.88 -6.98 7.85
CA MET A 128 57.60 -6.40 9.00
C MET A 128 58.44 -7.46 9.74
N ILE A 129 57.93 -8.69 9.88
CA ILE A 129 58.68 -9.81 10.44
C ILE A 129 59.87 -10.16 9.55
N GLN A 130 59.68 -10.27 8.22
CA GLN A 130 60.78 -10.57 7.29
C GLN A 130 61.91 -9.54 7.40
N LEU A 131 61.56 -8.27 7.53
CA LEU A 131 62.53 -7.20 7.71
C LEU A 131 63.27 -7.29 9.06
N ARG A 132 62.57 -7.68 10.13
CA ARG A 132 63.18 -7.96 11.43
C ARG A 132 64.14 -9.14 11.38
N LEU A 133 63.77 -10.22 10.70
CA LEU A 133 64.63 -11.40 10.50
C LEU A 133 65.88 -11.06 9.69
N LEU A 134 65.75 -10.22 8.66
CA LEU A 134 66.89 -9.73 7.88
C LEU A 134 67.84 -8.91 8.78
N GLN A 135 67.29 -8.06 9.64
CA GLN A 135 68.08 -7.31 10.62
C GLN A 135 68.80 -8.23 11.62
N GLU A 136 68.14 -9.26 12.15
CA GLU A 136 68.76 -10.20 13.10
C GLU A 136 69.96 -10.94 12.49
N LYS A 137 69.87 -11.32 11.20
CA LYS A 137 70.99 -11.94 10.48
C LYS A 137 72.19 -10.98 10.28
N GLY A 138 71.94 -9.69 10.09
CA GLY A 138 72.99 -8.66 9.96
C GLY A 138 73.45 -8.03 11.28
N TRP A 139 72.84 -8.40 12.42
CA TRP A 139 73.00 -7.68 13.69
C TRP A 139 74.44 -7.69 14.23
N TYR A 140 75.14 -8.83 14.14
CA TYR A 140 76.50 -9.00 14.66
C TYR A 140 77.56 -8.12 13.96
N GLN A 141 77.23 -7.54 12.80
CA GLN A 141 78.13 -6.68 12.03
C GLN A 141 77.56 -5.26 11.85
N THR A 142 76.52 -4.90 12.61
CA THR A 142 75.91 -3.57 12.52
C THR A 142 76.80 -2.52 13.18
N SER A 143 77.11 -1.44 12.47
CA SER A 143 77.85 -0.29 13.02
C SER A 143 76.94 0.93 13.11
N PHE A 144 76.94 1.60 14.27
CA PHE A 144 76.24 2.88 14.46
C PHE A 144 77.16 4.03 14.08
N LYS A 145 76.77 4.85 13.09
CA LYS A 145 77.55 6.01 12.66
C LYS A 145 76.96 7.32 13.22
N LEU A 146 77.63 7.89 14.23
CA LEU A 146 77.23 9.15 14.87
C LEU A 146 77.07 10.33 13.89
N LYS A 147 77.87 10.38 12.81
CA LYS A 147 77.86 11.49 11.84
C LYS A 147 76.57 11.58 11.00
N GLY A 148 75.73 10.55 10.98
CA GLY A 148 74.50 10.53 10.17
C GLY A 148 73.24 10.04 10.90
N ASN A 149 73.32 9.72 12.19
CA ASN A 149 72.22 9.20 13.00
C ASN A 149 71.49 7.98 12.40
N TYR A 150 72.26 7.00 11.88
CA TYR A 150 71.73 5.78 11.29
C TYR A 150 72.55 4.52 11.66
N PHE A 151 71.92 3.35 11.53
CA PHE A 151 72.54 2.03 11.69
C PHE A 151 72.85 1.42 10.32
N LEU A 152 74.11 1.06 10.05
CA LEU A 152 74.50 0.35 8.83
C LEU A 152 74.38 -1.16 9.05
N ILE A 153 73.52 -1.84 8.29
CA ILE A 153 73.26 -3.28 8.38
C ILE A 153 73.71 -3.96 7.07
N PRO A 154 74.73 -4.85 7.09
CA PRO A 154 75.13 -5.59 5.90
C PRO A 154 74.10 -6.65 5.51
N THR A 155 73.79 -6.78 4.22
CA THR A 155 72.82 -7.75 3.67
C THR A 155 73.45 -8.97 3.01
N PHE A 156 74.76 -8.95 2.72
CA PHE A 156 75.49 -10.05 2.05
C PHE A 156 74.82 -10.54 0.76
N GLY A 157 74.24 -9.64 -0.04
CA GLY A 157 73.52 -9.98 -1.27
C GLY A 157 72.10 -10.55 -1.07
N LEU A 158 71.60 -10.68 0.17
CA LEU A 158 70.24 -11.16 0.45
C LEU A 158 69.16 -10.13 0.12
N ALA A 159 69.52 -8.84 0.07
CA ALA A 159 68.62 -7.75 -0.27
C ALA A 159 69.42 -6.60 -0.90
N PRO A 160 68.81 -5.80 -1.79
CA PRO A 160 69.44 -4.63 -2.41
C PRO A 160 69.76 -3.55 -1.37
N ILE A 161 70.46 -2.50 -1.79
CA ILE A 161 70.69 -1.31 -0.95
C ILE A 161 69.36 -0.56 -0.79
N PHE A 162 68.95 -0.33 0.45
CA PHE A 162 67.77 0.50 0.77
C PHE A 162 67.83 1.00 2.21
N SER A 163 67.06 2.04 2.49
CA SER A 163 66.88 2.61 3.82
C SER A 163 65.50 2.30 4.40
N TYR A 164 65.45 2.09 5.71
CA TYR A 164 64.21 1.84 6.45
C TYR A 164 64.28 2.41 7.87
N PHE A 165 63.39 3.34 8.19
CA PHE A 165 63.42 4.18 9.39
C PHE A 165 64.79 4.81 9.61
N ASN A 166 65.54 4.35 10.62
CA ASN A 166 66.89 4.81 10.96
C ASN A 166 67.99 3.81 10.58
N LYS A 167 67.68 2.85 9.70
CA LYS A 167 68.60 1.78 9.28
C LYS A 167 68.88 1.88 7.79
N LEU A 168 70.13 1.62 7.43
CA LEU A 168 70.62 1.53 6.06
C LEU A 168 71.09 0.10 5.80
N PHE A 169 70.38 -0.61 4.93
CA PHE A 169 70.74 -1.94 4.49
C PHE A 169 71.73 -1.85 3.32
N TRP A 170 72.89 -2.50 3.46
CA TRP A 170 74.00 -2.36 2.53
C TRP A 170 74.45 -3.69 1.94
N ASP A 171 74.53 -3.77 0.62
CA ASP A 171 75.02 -4.93 -0.10
C ASP A 171 76.52 -4.80 -0.43
N GLU A 172 77.35 -5.62 0.21
CA GLU A 172 78.81 -5.62 0.04
C GLU A 172 79.27 -6.26 -1.27
N THR A 173 78.40 -6.98 -1.99
CA THR A 173 78.76 -7.67 -3.25
C THR A 173 78.91 -6.71 -4.43
N GLN A 174 78.56 -5.43 -4.26
CA GLN A 174 78.65 -4.43 -5.31
C GLN A 174 80.07 -3.88 -5.48
N ASN A 175 80.65 -4.16 -6.66
CA ASN A 175 81.93 -3.57 -7.07
C ASN A 175 81.75 -2.08 -7.46
N LEU A 176 81.86 -1.20 -6.47
CA LEU A 176 81.69 0.26 -6.58
C LEU A 176 82.94 0.99 -6.10
N SER A 177 83.29 2.09 -6.78
CA SER A 177 84.33 3.03 -6.34
C SER A 177 83.96 3.69 -5.01
N HIS A 178 84.94 4.23 -4.29
CA HIS A 178 84.70 4.94 -3.02
C HIS A 178 83.72 6.11 -3.20
N ASP A 179 83.89 6.90 -4.25
CA ASP A 179 83.00 8.03 -4.58
C ASP A 179 81.58 7.57 -4.92
N GLU A 180 81.44 6.43 -5.60
CA GLU A 180 80.14 5.84 -5.93
C GLU A 180 79.42 5.37 -4.66
N LYS A 181 80.15 4.75 -3.72
CA LYS A 181 79.61 4.34 -2.42
C LYS A 181 79.12 5.53 -1.62
N ASP A 182 79.92 6.59 -1.56
CA ASP A 182 79.57 7.81 -0.84
C ASP A 182 78.32 8.49 -1.41
N GLN A 183 78.15 8.50 -2.73
CA GLN A 183 76.96 9.04 -3.38
C GLN A 183 75.69 8.24 -3.04
N ILE A 184 75.76 6.90 -3.02
CA ILE A 184 74.62 6.05 -2.63
C ILE A 184 74.30 6.24 -1.14
N ILE A 185 75.31 6.27 -0.27
CA ILE A 185 75.09 6.47 1.17
C ILE A 185 74.42 7.82 1.43
N LYS A 186 74.87 8.91 0.77
CA LYS A 186 74.24 10.22 0.88
C LYS A 186 72.79 10.21 0.41
N HIS A 187 72.47 9.47 -0.65
CA HIS A 187 71.09 9.30 -1.14
C HIS A 187 70.22 8.61 -0.09
N GLU A 188 70.65 7.46 0.42
CA GLU A 188 69.88 6.68 1.39
C GLU A 188 69.71 7.38 2.74
N ILE A 189 70.72 8.13 3.19
CA ILE A 189 70.60 8.98 4.38
C ILE A 189 69.50 10.03 4.21
N GLU A 190 69.28 10.53 2.99
CA GLU A 190 68.24 11.52 2.75
C GLU A 190 66.83 10.95 2.95
N HIS A 191 66.60 9.67 2.62
CA HIS A 191 65.35 8.99 2.93
C HIS A 191 65.13 8.82 4.44
N ILE A 192 66.21 8.56 5.19
CA ILE A 192 66.18 8.48 6.66
C ILE A 192 65.86 9.86 7.26
N ARG A 193 66.59 10.89 6.84
CA ARG A 193 66.48 12.27 7.33
C ARG A 193 65.09 12.86 7.08
N GLN A 194 64.49 12.55 5.93
CA GLN A 194 63.16 13.02 5.58
C GLN A 194 62.03 12.09 6.06
N HIS A 195 62.36 11.00 6.74
CA HIS A 195 61.38 10.04 7.28
C HIS A 195 60.48 9.40 6.21
N HIS A 196 61.00 9.13 5.01
CA HIS A 196 60.22 8.56 3.89
C HIS A 196 59.60 7.19 4.22
N SER A 197 60.14 6.43 5.17
CA SER A 197 59.54 5.17 5.62
C SER A 197 58.15 5.36 6.26
N TRP A 198 57.91 6.47 6.96
CA TRP A 198 56.59 6.77 7.54
C TRP A 198 55.56 7.09 6.46
N ASP A 199 55.96 7.88 5.45
CA ASP A 199 55.14 8.20 4.28
C ASP A 199 54.72 6.94 3.50
N VAL A 200 55.64 6.00 3.29
CA VAL A 200 55.35 4.72 2.62
C VAL A 200 54.42 3.86 3.48
N LEU A 201 54.63 3.81 4.80
CA LEU A 201 53.77 3.07 5.72
C LEU A 201 52.35 3.65 5.76
N TYR A 202 52.20 4.97 5.76
CA TYR A 202 50.91 5.67 5.65
C TYR A 202 50.13 5.20 4.42
N TYR A 203 50.77 5.14 3.25
CA TYR A 203 50.14 4.62 2.05
C TYR A 203 49.91 3.11 2.05
N GLN A 204 50.74 2.32 2.75
CA GLN A 204 50.46 0.89 2.94
C GLN A 204 49.17 0.67 3.74
N VAL A 205 48.96 1.45 4.80
CA VAL A 205 47.72 1.39 5.60
C VAL A 205 46.52 1.84 4.76
N LEU A 206 46.63 2.96 4.02
CA LEU A 206 45.57 3.40 3.12
C LEU A 206 45.28 2.37 2.02
N SER A 207 46.30 1.74 1.43
CA SER A 207 46.14 0.68 0.44
C SER A 207 45.49 -0.59 1.01
N ILE A 208 45.51 -0.81 2.33
CA ILE A 208 44.77 -1.90 2.98
C ILE A 208 43.28 -1.53 3.10
N ILE A 209 42.99 -0.36 3.66
CA ILE A 209 41.62 0.12 3.90
C ILE A 209 40.89 0.34 2.57
N PHE A 210 41.56 0.96 1.61
CA PHE A 210 41.03 1.30 0.29
C PHE A 210 41.65 0.43 -0.81
N TRP A 211 41.79 -0.87 -0.55
CA TRP A 211 42.44 -1.82 -1.46
C TRP A 211 41.86 -1.81 -2.88
N PHE A 212 40.55 -1.60 -2.99
CA PHE A 212 39.81 -1.54 -4.26
C PHE A 212 40.00 -0.21 -5.01
N ASN A 213 40.50 0.85 -4.34
CA ASN A 213 40.58 2.18 -4.93
C ASN A 213 41.93 2.40 -5.65
N PRO A 214 41.96 2.45 -6.99
CA PRO A 214 43.19 2.60 -7.76
C PRO A 214 43.86 3.97 -7.55
N ALA A 215 43.13 5.03 -7.19
CA ALA A 215 43.71 6.35 -6.99
C ALA A 215 44.73 6.35 -5.83
N ILE A 216 44.46 5.60 -4.75
CA ILE A 216 45.41 5.46 -3.62
C ILE A 216 46.71 4.80 -4.08
N HIS A 217 46.63 3.76 -4.92
CA HIS A 217 47.81 3.07 -5.45
C HIS A 217 48.61 3.95 -6.42
N LEU A 218 47.93 4.76 -7.23
CA LEU A 218 48.56 5.74 -8.12
C LEU A 218 49.26 6.85 -7.33
N MET A 219 48.62 7.37 -6.29
CA MET A 219 49.20 8.39 -5.40
C MET A 219 50.40 7.86 -4.63
N ARG A 220 50.34 6.61 -4.16
CA ARG A 220 51.51 5.92 -3.56
C ARG A 220 52.67 5.87 -4.55
N SER A 221 52.42 5.45 -5.80
CA SER A 221 53.47 5.40 -6.82
C SER A 221 54.07 6.78 -7.09
N ALA A 222 53.23 7.82 -7.14
CA ALA A 222 53.67 9.20 -7.29
C ALA A 222 54.50 9.70 -6.10
N LEU A 223 54.15 9.31 -4.87
CA LEU A 223 54.89 9.70 -3.67
C LEU A 223 56.30 9.10 -3.67
N VAL A 224 56.43 7.83 -4.06
CA VAL A 224 57.74 7.18 -4.20
C VAL A 224 58.59 7.91 -5.25
N ASP A 225 58.03 8.23 -6.42
CA ASP A 225 58.74 9.04 -7.43
C ASP A 225 59.23 10.38 -6.82
N VAL A 226 58.41 11.06 -6.01
CA VAL A 226 58.78 12.33 -5.36
C VAL A 226 59.86 12.16 -4.29
N HIS A 227 59.84 11.07 -3.51
CA HIS A 227 60.90 10.74 -2.56
C HIS A 227 62.26 10.57 -3.25
N GLU A 228 62.28 9.84 -4.36
CA GLU A 228 63.48 9.66 -5.18
C GLU A 228 64.01 11.01 -5.71
N TYR A 229 63.12 11.88 -6.22
CA TYR A 229 63.53 13.20 -6.72
C TYR A 229 64.08 14.12 -5.62
N LEU A 230 63.51 14.07 -4.41
CA LEU A 230 64.00 14.80 -3.25
C LEU A 230 65.40 14.35 -2.85
N ALA A 231 65.61 13.03 -2.81
CA ALA A 231 66.90 12.45 -2.49
C ALA A 231 67.95 12.79 -3.57
N ASP A 232 67.60 12.64 -4.84
CA ASP A 232 68.45 12.99 -5.99
C ASP A 232 68.88 14.47 -5.97
N GLU A 233 67.95 15.39 -5.69
CA GLU A 233 68.25 16.83 -5.65
C GLU A 233 69.27 17.18 -4.56
N ASN A 234 69.15 16.57 -3.37
CA ASN A 234 70.04 16.87 -2.26
C ASN A 234 71.44 16.25 -2.44
N VAL A 235 71.56 15.09 -3.07
CA VAL A 235 72.87 14.52 -3.44
C VAL A 235 73.57 15.40 -4.47
N LEU A 236 72.86 15.89 -5.49
CA LEU A 236 73.42 16.78 -6.51
C LEU A 236 73.91 18.13 -5.97
N LYS A 237 73.31 18.63 -4.87
CA LYS A 237 73.81 19.83 -4.17
C LYS A 237 75.15 19.59 -3.47
N GLN A 238 75.45 18.35 -3.10
CA GLN A 238 76.63 17.95 -2.33
C GLN A 238 77.72 17.26 -3.18
N THR A 239 77.48 17.06 -4.47
CA THR A 239 78.39 16.35 -5.38
C THR A 239 79.15 17.35 -6.25
N GLU A 240 80.48 17.26 -6.26
CA GLU A 240 81.34 18.15 -7.07
C GLU A 240 81.13 17.91 -8.57
N ASN A 241 81.21 16.65 -9.02
CA ASN A 241 80.96 16.27 -10.40
C ASN A 241 79.49 15.85 -10.60
N LYS A 242 78.63 16.79 -10.99
CA LYS A 242 77.18 16.55 -11.18
C LYS A 242 76.83 15.50 -12.24
N GLU A 243 77.74 15.21 -13.19
CA GLU A 243 77.54 14.18 -14.23
C GLU A 243 77.85 12.76 -13.74
N SER A 244 78.59 12.61 -12.64
CA SER A 244 78.94 11.29 -12.09
C SER A 244 77.71 10.57 -11.52
N TYR A 245 76.81 11.31 -10.89
CA TYR A 245 75.68 10.75 -10.16
C TYR A 245 74.58 10.13 -11.06
N PRO A 246 74.09 10.80 -12.13
CA PRO A 246 73.14 10.17 -13.06
C PRO A 246 73.72 8.93 -13.77
N LYS A 247 75.03 8.92 -14.04
CA LYS A 247 75.72 7.76 -14.60
C LYS A 247 75.75 6.59 -13.62
N LEU A 248 75.96 6.88 -12.33
CA LEU A 248 75.88 5.88 -11.27
C LEU A 248 74.47 5.29 -11.14
N ILE A 249 73.42 6.12 -11.13
CA ILE A 249 72.03 5.66 -11.11
C ILE A 249 71.74 4.74 -12.31
N ALA A 250 72.18 5.13 -13.50
CA ALA A 250 72.05 4.29 -14.69
C ALA A 250 72.84 2.97 -14.56
N LYS A 251 74.10 3.03 -14.09
CA LYS A 251 74.97 1.87 -13.87
C LYS A 251 74.33 0.83 -12.93
N ILE A 252 73.73 1.28 -11.82
CA ILE A 252 73.03 0.39 -10.88
C ILE A 252 71.79 -0.23 -11.53
N ALA A 253 71.00 0.55 -12.27
CA ALA A 253 69.78 0.06 -12.92
C ALA A 253 70.06 -1.00 -14.01
N PHE A 254 71.16 -0.87 -14.77
CA PHE A 254 71.53 -1.84 -15.80
C PHE A 254 72.13 -3.15 -15.24
N LYS A 255 72.64 -3.17 -13.99
CA LYS A 255 73.28 -4.37 -13.42
C LYS A 255 72.27 -5.44 -12.98
N GLY A 256 70.98 -5.11 -12.83
CA GLY A 256 69.90 -6.04 -12.46
C GLY A 256 69.24 -6.78 -13.63
N MET A 257 69.91 -6.91 -14.80
CA MET A 257 69.34 -7.49 -16.02
C MET A 257 69.59 -9.00 -16.15
N ASP A 258 68.62 -9.82 -15.73
CA ASP A 258 68.43 -11.18 -16.25
C ASP A 258 67.09 -11.23 -17.02
N LEU A 259 67.12 -11.31 -18.35
CA LEU A 259 65.95 -11.18 -19.23
C LEU A 259 65.38 -12.54 -19.64
N PRO A 260 64.04 -12.67 -19.65
CA PRO A 260 63.40 -13.18 -20.86
C PRO A 260 62.03 -12.52 -21.11
N ILE A 261 61.91 -11.75 -22.21
CA ILE A 261 60.64 -11.33 -22.87
C ILE A 261 59.87 -10.19 -22.16
N GLY A 262 60.13 -8.91 -22.49
CA GLY A 262 59.23 -7.81 -22.10
C GLY A 262 59.66 -6.37 -22.39
N ASN A 263 58.67 -5.48 -22.53
CA ASN A 263 58.79 -4.05 -22.85
C ASN A 263 59.16 -3.22 -21.59
N TYR A 264 60.42 -3.26 -21.14
CA TYR A 264 60.86 -2.71 -19.84
C TYR A 264 61.40 -1.26 -19.89
N PHE A 265 61.82 -0.75 -21.05
CA PHE A 265 62.44 0.59 -21.14
C PHE A 265 61.45 1.76 -21.17
N ILE A 266 60.16 1.50 -21.41
CA ILE A 266 59.12 2.54 -21.49
C ILE A 266 58.57 2.93 -20.09
N ARG A 267 58.88 2.17 -19.02
CA ARG A 267 58.28 2.36 -17.67
C ARG A 267 59.26 2.42 -16.48
N SER A 268 60.57 2.58 -16.66
CA SER A 268 61.50 2.59 -15.51
C SER A 268 61.44 3.91 -14.72
N THR A 269 61.30 3.80 -13.39
CA THR A 269 61.41 4.94 -12.44
C THR A 269 62.76 5.65 -12.59
N THR A 270 63.81 4.91 -12.92
CA THR A 270 65.16 5.39 -13.23
C THR A 270 65.18 6.44 -14.36
N LEU A 271 64.44 6.20 -15.45
CA LEU A 271 64.38 7.17 -16.56
C LEU A 271 63.73 8.48 -16.09
N LYS A 272 62.65 8.40 -15.30
CA LYS A 272 61.99 9.59 -14.75
C LYS A 272 62.93 10.39 -13.84
N ARG A 273 63.71 9.71 -12.98
CA ARG A 273 64.73 10.33 -12.12
C ARG A 273 65.76 11.09 -12.96
N ILE A 274 66.36 10.44 -13.97
CA ILE A 274 67.36 11.09 -14.85
C ILE A 274 66.76 12.29 -15.60
N LEU A 275 65.53 12.18 -16.11
CA LEU A 275 64.83 13.29 -16.77
C LEU A 275 64.59 14.47 -15.82
N MET A 276 64.16 14.20 -14.57
CA MET A 276 63.93 15.26 -13.57
C MET A 276 65.23 15.88 -13.07
N ILE A 277 66.32 15.11 -12.97
CA ILE A 277 67.66 15.62 -12.68
C ILE A 277 68.09 16.62 -13.76
N LYS A 278 68.04 16.23 -15.05
CA LYS A 278 68.49 17.04 -16.19
C LYS A 278 67.63 18.28 -16.44
N LYS A 279 66.39 18.32 -15.96
CA LYS A 279 65.49 19.47 -16.15
C LYS A 279 66.05 20.72 -15.47
N THR A 280 66.21 21.82 -16.20
CA THR A 280 66.76 23.08 -15.64
C THR A 280 65.70 24.12 -15.26
N ALA A 281 64.43 23.86 -15.57
CA ALA A 281 63.34 24.79 -15.34
C ALA A 281 63.01 24.98 -13.85
N LYS A 282 62.83 26.25 -13.44
CA LYS A 282 62.32 26.62 -12.11
C LYS A 282 60.84 26.22 -11.98
N PRO A 283 60.33 26.03 -10.74
CA PRO A 283 58.91 25.73 -10.52
C PRO A 283 58.01 26.83 -11.07
N ASN A 284 57.00 26.43 -11.84
CA ASN A 284 56.00 27.38 -12.31
C ASN A 284 55.02 27.73 -11.17
N TRP A 285 55.24 28.89 -10.55
CA TRP A 285 54.41 29.36 -9.43
C TRP A 285 52.92 29.44 -9.76
N PHE A 286 52.54 29.78 -10.99
CA PHE A 286 51.13 29.82 -11.39
C PHE A 286 50.46 28.44 -11.29
N LYS A 287 51.16 27.38 -11.69
CA LYS A 287 50.65 26.00 -11.56
C LYS A 287 50.51 25.58 -10.11
N LEU A 288 51.45 26.00 -9.25
CA LEU A 288 51.39 25.73 -7.80
C LEU A 288 50.20 26.46 -7.18
N THR A 289 50.00 27.74 -7.50
CA THR A 289 48.89 28.54 -6.94
C THR A 289 47.53 28.03 -7.41
N MET A 290 47.41 27.44 -8.60
CA MET A 290 46.16 26.85 -9.12
C MET A 290 45.63 25.68 -8.29
N VAL A 291 46.46 25.04 -7.45
CA VAL A 291 46.02 23.95 -6.58
C VAL A 291 44.99 24.43 -5.55
N ILE A 292 45.15 25.64 -5.02
CA ILE A 292 44.27 26.21 -3.98
C ILE A 292 42.84 26.47 -4.51
N PRO A 293 42.62 27.23 -5.60
CA PRO A 293 41.26 27.43 -6.10
C PRO A 293 40.63 26.13 -6.58
N LEU A 294 41.39 25.18 -7.14
CA LEU A 294 40.85 23.88 -7.56
C LEU A 294 40.43 23.01 -6.37
N THR A 295 41.18 23.04 -5.26
CA THR A 295 40.79 22.34 -4.02
C THR A 295 39.57 22.99 -3.36
N ILE A 296 39.48 24.31 -3.31
CA ILE A 296 38.29 25.05 -2.83
C ILE A 296 37.07 24.76 -3.72
N MET A 297 37.25 24.75 -5.04
CA MET A 297 36.20 24.42 -6.00
C MET A 297 35.68 23.00 -5.78
N LEU A 298 36.57 22.01 -5.61
CA LEU A 298 36.16 20.63 -5.32
C LEU A 298 35.41 20.54 -3.97
N MET A 299 35.92 21.21 -2.93
CA MET A 299 35.25 21.27 -1.63
C MET A 299 33.85 21.87 -1.76
N ALA A 300 33.71 22.97 -2.50
CA ALA A 300 32.41 23.59 -2.77
C ALA A 300 31.47 22.63 -3.50
N LEU A 301 31.93 21.98 -4.58
CA LEU A 301 31.11 21.05 -5.36
C LEU A 301 30.56 19.88 -4.52
N ILE A 302 31.39 19.32 -3.63
CA ILE A 302 31.04 18.16 -2.83
C ILE A 302 30.28 18.56 -1.55
N SER A 303 30.84 19.47 -0.76
CA SER A 303 30.36 19.82 0.59
C SER A 303 29.18 20.79 0.59
N MET A 304 28.97 21.57 -0.48
CA MET A 304 27.81 22.45 -0.53
C MET A 304 26.54 21.61 -0.69
N LYS A 305 25.56 21.83 0.18
CA LYS A 305 24.21 21.33 0.01
C LYS A 305 23.30 22.50 -0.27
N THR A 306 22.50 22.39 -1.33
CA THR A 306 21.48 23.38 -1.66
C THR A 306 20.47 23.41 -0.52
N LYS A 307 20.11 24.60 -0.03
CA LYS A 307 18.88 24.77 0.74
C LYS A 307 17.64 24.42 -0.11
N LEU A 308 17.79 24.52 -1.44
CA LEU A 308 16.82 24.04 -2.43
C LEU A 308 17.30 22.76 -3.10
N GLY A 309 17.30 21.67 -2.37
CA GLY A 309 16.77 20.43 -2.92
C GLY A 309 15.50 20.21 -2.13
N VAL A 310 14.33 20.21 -2.76
CA VAL A 310 13.10 19.78 -2.08
C VAL A 310 13.25 18.29 -1.79
N GLY A 311 13.97 17.97 -0.72
CA GLY A 311 14.03 16.64 -0.16
C GLY A 311 12.67 16.39 0.45
N PHE A 312 11.81 15.70 -0.29
CA PHE A 312 10.55 15.23 0.24
C PHE A 312 10.87 14.21 1.33
N LEU A 313 10.85 14.62 2.59
CA LEU A 313 10.82 13.66 3.69
C LEU A 313 9.39 13.14 3.74
N LEU A 314 9.22 11.92 3.25
CA LEU A 314 7.99 11.18 3.34
C LEU A 314 7.98 10.48 4.70
N SER A 315 6.97 10.78 5.52
CA SER A 315 6.60 9.91 6.63
C SER A 315 5.29 9.24 6.30
N SER A 316 5.26 7.92 6.39
CA SER A 316 4.07 7.11 6.18
C SER A 316 3.58 6.56 7.51
N ASN A 317 2.26 6.46 7.62
CA ASN A 317 1.60 5.69 8.66
C ASN A 317 0.75 4.64 7.94
N THR A 318 1.26 3.42 7.92
CA THR A 318 0.66 2.27 7.24
C THR A 318 0.37 1.20 8.28
N GLU A 319 -0.89 0.76 8.33
CA GLU A 319 -1.36 -0.31 9.20
C GLU A 319 -0.65 -1.63 8.92
N LYS A 320 -0.65 -2.53 9.91
CA LYS A 320 -0.06 -3.86 9.74
C LYS A 320 -0.80 -4.62 8.65
N ILE A 321 -0.04 -5.36 7.83
CA ILE A 321 -0.58 -6.14 6.73
C ILE A 321 -1.69 -7.07 7.22
N GLU A 322 -1.50 -7.75 8.36
CA GLU A 322 -2.48 -8.66 8.97
C GLU A 322 -3.85 -8.01 9.21
N PHE A 323 -3.87 -6.79 9.76
CA PHE A 323 -5.10 -6.02 9.99
C PHE A 323 -5.81 -5.68 8.67
N ILE A 324 -5.04 -5.31 7.65
CA ILE A 324 -5.56 -5.05 6.32
C ILE A 324 -6.13 -6.33 5.71
N LYS A 325 -5.49 -7.49 5.93
CA LYS A 325 -6.02 -8.79 5.48
C LYS A 325 -7.38 -9.07 6.10
N GLU A 326 -7.50 -8.92 7.42
CA GLU A 326 -8.76 -9.14 8.13
C GLU A 326 -9.89 -8.23 7.62
N GLN A 327 -9.58 -6.95 7.39
CA GLN A 327 -10.56 -5.99 6.86
C GLN A 327 -10.99 -6.33 5.42
N LEU A 328 -10.06 -6.80 4.58
CA LEU A 328 -10.38 -7.23 3.22
C LEU A 328 -11.20 -8.52 3.21
N ILE A 329 -10.82 -9.52 4.02
CA ILE A 329 -11.57 -10.78 4.17
C ILE A 329 -13.00 -10.49 4.64
N ALA A 330 -13.17 -9.64 5.66
CA ALA A 330 -14.51 -9.24 6.13
C ALA A 330 -15.33 -8.47 5.07
N SER A 331 -14.67 -7.81 4.12
CA SER A 331 -15.34 -7.12 3.01
C SER A 331 -15.69 -8.08 1.87
N GLN A 332 -14.93 -9.18 1.69
CA GLN A 332 -15.19 -10.20 0.66
C GLN A 332 -16.51 -10.94 0.87
N ASP A 333 -16.98 -11.08 2.11
CA ASP A 333 -18.31 -11.63 2.41
C ASP A 333 -19.46 -10.80 1.77
N SER A 334 -19.17 -9.60 1.25
CA SER A 334 -20.12 -8.70 0.59
C SER A 334 -19.75 -8.29 -0.84
N ILE A 335 -18.54 -8.63 -1.32
CA ILE A 335 -17.99 -8.22 -2.61
C ILE A 335 -17.20 -9.38 -3.25
N GLU A 336 -17.73 -9.96 -4.32
CA GLU A 336 -17.14 -11.08 -5.07
C GLU A 336 -16.09 -10.61 -6.10
N ILE A 337 -15.07 -9.88 -5.64
CA ILE A 337 -14.00 -9.38 -6.51
C ILE A 337 -12.63 -9.89 -6.07
N ALA A 338 -11.72 -10.03 -7.01
CA ALA A 338 -10.33 -10.32 -6.71
C ALA A 338 -9.61 -9.04 -6.26
N ILE A 339 -8.89 -9.11 -5.14
CA ILE A 339 -8.14 -7.97 -4.58
C ILE A 339 -6.70 -8.39 -4.40
N LYS A 340 -5.77 -7.66 -5.01
CA LYS A 340 -4.33 -7.83 -4.78
C LYS A 340 -3.78 -6.56 -4.14
N VAL A 341 -3.09 -6.73 -3.02
CA VAL A 341 -2.46 -5.60 -2.32
C VAL A 341 -0.95 -5.67 -2.48
N LYS A 342 -0.35 -4.55 -2.88
CA LYS A 342 1.09 -4.38 -3.03
C LYS A 342 1.52 -3.19 -2.21
N LYS A 343 2.66 -3.31 -1.53
CA LYS A 343 3.31 -2.14 -0.93
C LYS A 343 4.27 -1.52 -1.96
N ILE A 344 4.14 -0.22 -2.19
CA ILE A 344 5.05 0.56 -3.03
C ILE A 344 5.90 1.52 -2.20
N ASN A 345 7.11 1.77 -2.67
CA ASN A 345 8.05 2.65 -2.01
C ASN A 345 8.01 4.05 -2.62
N ASN A 346 7.97 5.08 -1.77
CA ASN A 346 7.96 6.50 -2.17
C ASN A 346 6.89 6.86 -3.20
N PRO A 347 5.60 6.76 -2.85
CA PRO A 347 4.52 7.17 -3.72
C PRO A 347 4.62 8.66 -4.10
N LYS A 348 4.54 8.96 -5.41
CA LYS A 348 4.56 10.34 -5.92
C LYS A 348 3.32 11.12 -5.47
N HIS A 349 2.18 10.45 -5.31
CA HIS A 349 0.92 11.04 -4.87
C HIS A 349 0.56 10.52 -3.48
N TYR A 350 -0.24 11.27 -2.72
CA TYR A 350 -0.80 10.76 -1.47
C TYR A 350 -1.83 9.68 -1.77
N GLU A 351 -2.66 9.95 -2.77
CA GLU A 351 -3.64 9.03 -3.32
C GLU A 351 -3.63 9.14 -4.84
N LEU A 352 -3.92 8.04 -5.52
CA LEU A 352 -4.21 8.02 -6.94
C LEU A 352 -5.15 6.87 -7.26
N ILE A 353 -6.34 7.15 -7.77
CA ILE A 353 -7.30 6.12 -8.16
C ILE A 353 -7.48 6.15 -9.67
N GLY A 354 -7.16 5.03 -10.33
CA GLY A 354 -7.26 4.89 -11.78
C GLY A 354 -8.71 4.88 -12.28
N SER A 355 -8.87 4.89 -13.61
CA SER A 355 -10.12 4.53 -14.27
C SER A 355 -10.30 3.02 -14.32
N LEU A 356 -11.57 2.57 -14.39
CA LEU A 356 -11.89 1.18 -14.68
C LEU A 356 -11.45 0.86 -16.12
N LYS A 357 -10.50 -0.07 -16.28
CA LYS A 357 -10.01 -0.53 -17.59
C LYS A 357 -10.39 -1.99 -17.77
N GLY A 358 -11.43 -2.26 -18.56
CA GLY A 358 -12.03 -3.59 -18.62
C GLY A 358 -12.74 -3.90 -17.30
N ASP A 359 -12.33 -4.98 -16.64
CA ASP A 359 -12.79 -5.46 -15.33
C ASP A 359 -11.83 -5.11 -14.18
N GLN A 360 -10.78 -4.32 -14.45
CA GLN A 360 -9.72 -3.99 -13.49
C GLN A 360 -9.70 -2.52 -13.09
N LEU A 361 -9.46 -2.28 -11.80
CA LEU A 361 -9.25 -0.95 -11.23
C LEU A 361 -8.08 -0.97 -10.26
N THR A 362 -7.16 -0.01 -10.40
CA THR A 362 -6.04 0.15 -9.48
C THR A 362 -6.21 1.41 -8.63
N ALA A 363 -5.97 1.31 -7.33
CA ALA A 363 -5.99 2.42 -6.39
C ALA A 363 -4.72 2.43 -5.53
N GLN A 364 -3.96 3.52 -5.59
CA GLN A 364 -2.83 3.79 -4.71
C GLN A 364 -3.30 4.69 -3.56
N LEU A 365 -3.18 4.21 -2.32
CA LEU A 365 -3.51 4.91 -1.08
C LEU A 365 -2.28 4.86 -0.17
N GLY A 366 -1.61 6.00 0.03
CA GLY A 366 -0.35 6.04 0.75
C GLY A 366 0.70 5.10 0.14
N GLU A 367 1.27 4.20 0.93
CA GLU A 367 2.24 3.22 0.45
C GLU A 367 1.60 1.95 -0.13
N LEU A 368 0.29 1.85 -0.16
CA LEU A 368 -0.42 0.64 -0.60
C LEU A 368 -1.06 0.85 -1.97
N VAL A 369 -0.92 -0.16 -2.82
CA VAL A 369 -1.60 -0.26 -4.11
C VAL A 369 -2.54 -1.45 -4.07
N TYR A 370 -3.80 -1.19 -4.31
CA TYR A 370 -4.86 -2.17 -4.41
C TYR A 370 -5.21 -2.34 -5.88
N ASP A 371 -4.99 -3.54 -6.41
CA ASP A 371 -5.47 -3.96 -7.72
C ASP A 371 -6.75 -4.76 -7.51
N PHE A 372 -7.88 -4.21 -7.95
CA PHE A 372 -9.18 -4.87 -7.98
C PHE A 372 -9.39 -5.46 -9.38
N ALA A 373 -9.85 -6.70 -9.46
CA ALA A 373 -10.15 -7.41 -10.70
C ALA A 373 -11.50 -8.12 -10.60
N ASP A 374 -12.00 -8.61 -11.75
CA ASP A 374 -13.30 -9.27 -11.89
C ASP A 374 -14.50 -8.34 -11.57
N ILE A 375 -14.36 -7.03 -11.79
CA ILE A 375 -15.46 -6.07 -11.62
C ILE A 375 -16.38 -6.16 -12.85
N SER A 376 -17.52 -6.81 -12.69
CA SER A 376 -18.44 -7.16 -13.78
C SER A 376 -19.69 -6.29 -13.84
N SER A 377 -20.09 -5.68 -12.72
CA SER A 377 -21.32 -4.88 -12.61
C SER A 377 -21.08 -3.46 -12.09
N ASP A 378 -22.05 -2.57 -12.34
CA ASP A 378 -22.01 -1.20 -11.79
C ASP A 378 -22.19 -1.19 -10.27
N GLU A 379 -22.93 -2.16 -9.72
CA GLU A 379 -23.06 -2.33 -8.28
C GLU A 379 -21.71 -2.74 -7.64
N GLU A 380 -20.99 -3.67 -8.25
CA GLU A 380 -19.63 -4.05 -7.83
C GLU A 380 -18.67 -2.87 -7.94
N TYR A 381 -18.74 -2.11 -9.04
CA TYR A 381 -17.94 -0.90 -9.19
C TYR A 381 -18.22 0.10 -8.04
N LEU A 382 -19.48 0.34 -7.69
CA LEU A 382 -19.85 1.21 -6.57
C LEU A 382 -19.37 0.64 -5.22
N LYS A 383 -19.45 -0.68 -5.01
CA LYS A 383 -18.92 -1.35 -3.81
C LYS A 383 -17.39 -1.22 -3.72
N VAL A 384 -16.66 -1.40 -4.82
CA VAL A 384 -15.20 -1.17 -4.91
C VAL A 384 -14.86 0.27 -4.54
N ARG A 385 -15.59 1.24 -5.10
CA ARG A 385 -15.40 2.67 -4.81
C ARG A 385 -15.66 2.99 -3.34
N SER A 386 -16.67 2.37 -2.74
CA SER A 386 -16.95 2.46 -1.30
C SER A 386 -15.84 1.82 -0.45
N LEU A 387 -15.37 0.64 -0.85
CA LEU A 387 -14.27 -0.07 -0.18
C LEU A 387 -12.99 0.77 -0.19
N ILE A 388 -12.62 1.37 -1.33
CA ILE A 388 -11.46 2.29 -1.44
C ILE A 388 -11.57 3.43 -0.40
N ASN A 389 -12.76 3.99 -0.20
CA ASN A 389 -12.95 5.03 0.82
C ASN A 389 -12.69 4.54 2.24
N THR A 390 -13.01 3.27 2.56
CA THR A 390 -12.71 2.71 3.89
C THR A 390 -11.23 2.36 4.06
N LEU A 391 -10.55 1.97 2.98
CA LEU A 391 -9.13 1.62 2.94
C LEU A 391 -8.20 2.83 3.04
N ARG A 392 -8.66 4.06 2.73
CA ARG A 392 -7.87 5.30 2.84
C ARG A 392 -7.18 5.51 4.19
N ARG A 393 -7.79 5.00 5.27
CA ARG A 393 -7.22 5.13 6.63
C ARG A 393 -6.08 4.16 6.90
N ASN A 394 -5.93 3.11 6.09
CA ASN A 394 -4.97 2.04 6.32
C ASN A 394 -3.55 2.42 5.89
N SER A 395 -3.41 3.40 5.00
CA SER A 395 -2.11 3.97 4.67
C SER A 395 -2.26 5.44 4.32
N SER A 396 -1.59 6.27 5.11
CA SER A 396 -1.50 7.70 4.88
C SER A 396 -0.03 8.09 4.77
N ILE A 397 0.26 9.11 3.96
CA ILE A 397 1.60 9.69 3.87
C ILE A 397 1.51 11.17 4.18
N SER A 398 2.59 11.73 4.69
CA SER A 398 2.79 13.18 4.80
C SER A 398 4.12 13.55 4.18
N LYS A 399 4.13 14.61 3.38
CA LYS A 399 5.35 15.17 2.78
C LYS A 399 5.79 16.38 3.57
N SER A 400 7.05 16.37 3.98
CA SER A 400 7.74 17.59 4.40
C SER A 400 8.51 18.16 3.22
N TYR A 401 8.34 19.46 3.00
CA TYR A 401 8.95 20.21 1.89
C TYR A 401 10.24 20.93 2.33
N GLY A 402 10.94 20.39 3.32
CA GLY A 402 12.18 20.97 3.86
C GLY A 402 11.93 22.29 4.59
N GLU A 403 12.67 23.35 4.24
CA GLU A 403 12.54 24.70 4.81
C GLU A 403 11.39 25.52 4.17
N ILE A 404 10.67 24.99 3.16
CA ILE A 404 9.60 25.74 2.49
C ILE A 404 8.37 25.81 3.41
N PRO A 405 7.94 27.01 3.82
CA PRO A 405 6.80 27.14 4.70
C PRO A 405 5.49 26.89 3.94
N TYR A 406 4.48 26.42 4.68
CA TYR A 406 3.13 26.34 4.15
C TYR A 406 2.50 27.74 4.03
N SER A 407 1.65 27.89 3.03
CA SER A 407 0.98 29.16 2.70
C SER A 407 0.14 29.76 3.83
N TYR A 408 -0.29 28.97 4.83
CA TYR A 408 -0.99 29.50 6.00
C TYR A 408 -0.10 30.35 6.93
N VAL A 409 1.23 30.21 6.84
CA VAL A 409 2.20 31.00 7.61
C VAL A 409 2.40 32.40 7.00
N ALA A 410 2.11 32.56 5.71
CA ALA A 410 2.27 33.82 5.01
C ALA A 410 1.16 34.82 5.37
N LYS A 411 1.56 36.05 5.71
CA LYS A 411 0.62 37.16 5.97
C LYS A 411 -0.17 37.51 4.72
N LYS A 412 0.47 37.45 3.56
CA LYS A 412 -0.18 37.55 2.25
C LYS A 412 -0.10 36.19 1.56
N ARG A 413 -1.24 35.50 1.52
CA ARG A 413 -1.34 34.17 0.92
C ARG A 413 -1.24 34.26 -0.60
N PRO A 414 -0.68 33.23 -1.25
CA PRO A 414 -0.77 33.11 -2.68
C PRO A 414 -2.24 32.98 -3.12
N ALA A 415 -2.56 33.58 -4.25
CA ALA A 415 -3.90 33.51 -4.84
C ALA A 415 -3.78 33.52 -6.37
N PRO A 416 -4.72 32.88 -7.11
CA PRO A 416 -4.79 33.05 -8.55
C PRO A 416 -5.03 34.53 -8.91
N GLU A 417 -4.49 34.99 -10.04
CA GLU A 417 -4.72 36.36 -10.53
C GLU A 417 -6.22 36.63 -10.74
N ASP A 418 -6.97 35.60 -11.16
CA ASP A 418 -8.42 35.58 -11.18
C ASP A 418 -8.94 34.24 -10.61
N ALA A 419 -9.60 34.32 -9.46
CA ALA A 419 -10.16 33.16 -8.76
C ALA A 419 -11.23 32.42 -9.59
N THR A 420 -12.03 33.17 -10.36
CA THR A 420 -13.11 32.60 -11.19
C THR A 420 -12.52 31.84 -12.37
N SER A 421 -11.44 32.35 -12.97
CA SER A 421 -10.72 31.67 -14.04
C SER A 421 -10.06 30.37 -13.57
N TRP A 422 -9.52 30.35 -12.34
CA TRP A 422 -8.90 29.15 -11.79
C TRP A 422 -9.91 28.03 -11.51
N SER A 423 -11.03 28.33 -10.86
CA SER A 423 -12.04 27.30 -10.60
C SER A 423 -12.70 26.82 -11.89
N LYS A 424 -13.01 27.73 -12.82
CA LYS A 424 -13.54 27.36 -14.14
C LYS A 424 -12.58 26.46 -14.93
N PHE A 425 -11.28 26.74 -14.89
CA PHE A 425 -10.25 25.92 -15.55
C PHE A 425 -10.23 24.49 -14.99
N VAL A 426 -10.22 24.34 -13.66
CA VAL A 426 -10.21 23.02 -13.01
C VAL A 426 -11.50 22.26 -13.32
N LEU A 427 -12.66 22.91 -13.24
CA LEU A 427 -13.95 22.31 -13.56
C LEU A 427 -14.05 21.88 -15.04
N ASP A 428 -13.53 22.68 -15.97
CA ASP A 428 -13.51 22.34 -17.40
C ASP A 428 -12.71 21.07 -17.66
N VAL A 429 -11.50 20.97 -17.10
CA VAL A 429 -10.65 19.77 -17.22
C VAL A 429 -11.34 18.55 -16.63
N ILE A 430 -11.94 18.67 -15.43
CA ILE A 430 -12.65 17.56 -14.79
C ILE A 430 -13.87 17.15 -15.64
N SER A 431 -14.67 18.11 -16.12
CA SER A 431 -15.84 17.85 -16.94
C SER A 431 -15.52 17.18 -18.27
N LYS A 432 -14.34 17.43 -18.82
CA LYS A 432 -13.89 16.88 -20.10
C LYS A 432 -13.29 15.49 -19.94
N GLU A 433 -12.47 15.28 -18.92
CA GLU A 433 -11.63 14.08 -18.76
C GLU A 433 -12.26 13.01 -17.87
N MET A 434 -13.37 13.30 -17.18
CA MET A 434 -14.09 12.32 -16.35
C MET A 434 -14.62 11.15 -17.17
N SER A 435 -14.45 9.92 -16.67
CA SER A 435 -14.90 8.71 -17.37
C SER A 435 -16.41 8.71 -17.58
N GLU A 436 -16.89 8.20 -18.71
CA GLU A 436 -18.32 8.10 -19.03
C GLU A 436 -19.09 7.38 -17.91
N LYS A 437 -18.53 6.28 -17.41
CA LYS A 437 -19.07 5.49 -16.30
C LYS A 437 -19.24 6.29 -15.00
N ASP A 438 -18.26 7.12 -14.63
CA ASP A 438 -18.38 7.95 -13.43
C ASP A 438 -19.41 9.09 -13.59
N ARG A 439 -19.66 9.54 -14.83
CA ARG A 439 -20.73 10.53 -15.12
C ARG A 439 -22.10 9.89 -15.01
N GLU A 440 -22.28 8.73 -15.64
CA GLU A 440 -23.54 7.98 -15.65
C GLU A 440 -23.99 7.60 -14.23
N LEU A 441 -23.03 7.17 -13.40
CA LEU A 441 -23.29 6.77 -12.02
C LEU A 441 -23.34 7.94 -11.03
N ASN A 442 -23.22 9.19 -11.51
CA ASN A 442 -23.30 10.41 -10.69
C ASN A 442 -22.36 10.35 -9.47
N ILE A 443 -21.12 9.92 -9.68
CA ILE A 443 -20.14 9.74 -8.61
C ILE A 443 -19.77 11.10 -8.01
N ARG A 444 -19.98 11.26 -6.71
CA ARG A 444 -19.66 12.47 -5.95
C ARG A 444 -18.40 12.25 -5.12
N SER A 445 -17.42 13.12 -5.31
CA SER A 445 -16.18 13.11 -4.53
C SER A 445 -15.50 14.49 -4.59
N SER A 446 -14.40 14.63 -3.87
CA SER A 446 -13.56 15.82 -3.87
C SER A 446 -12.16 15.48 -4.35
N ILE A 447 -11.52 16.44 -5.01
CA ILE A 447 -10.10 16.37 -5.36
C ILE A 447 -9.33 17.40 -4.54
N GLN A 448 -8.23 16.98 -3.93
CA GLN A 448 -7.32 17.87 -3.23
C GLN A 448 -5.94 17.80 -3.86
N LEU A 449 -5.41 18.97 -4.21
CA LEU A 449 -4.08 19.16 -4.78
C LEU A 449 -3.17 19.82 -3.76
N GLU A 450 -1.89 19.48 -3.81
CA GLU A 450 -0.83 20.15 -3.07
C GLU A 450 0.32 20.46 -4.02
N PHE A 451 0.83 21.68 -4.00
CA PHE A 451 1.88 22.12 -4.92
C PHE A 451 2.71 23.24 -4.30
N ILE A 452 3.89 23.47 -4.86
CA ILE A 452 4.77 24.58 -4.47
C ILE A 452 4.48 25.74 -5.41
N LEU A 453 4.21 26.91 -4.85
CA LEU A 453 4.18 28.16 -5.60
C LEU A 453 5.53 28.83 -5.45
N SER A 454 6.21 29.03 -6.58
CA SER A 454 7.47 29.77 -6.58
C SER A 454 7.23 31.25 -6.29
N LYS A 455 8.28 31.94 -5.86
CA LYS A 455 8.34 33.41 -5.75
C LYS A 455 7.94 34.17 -7.04
N ASP A 456 7.99 33.50 -8.18
CA ASP A 456 7.59 34.03 -9.50
C ASP A 456 6.14 33.71 -9.87
N GLY A 457 5.38 33.05 -8.98
CA GLY A 457 3.98 32.71 -9.20
C GLY A 457 3.77 31.47 -10.08
N LYS A 458 4.80 30.65 -10.27
CA LYS A 458 4.71 29.39 -11.04
C LYS A 458 4.43 28.21 -10.11
N ILE A 459 3.55 27.31 -10.55
CA ILE A 459 3.27 26.05 -9.87
C ILE A 459 4.38 25.05 -10.19
N THR A 460 5.00 24.47 -9.16
CA THR A 460 5.96 23.38 -9.28
C THR A 460 5.57 22.21 -8.40
N ASN A 461 5.94 21.00 -8.84
CA ASN A 461 5.76 19.74 -8.12
C ASN A 461 4.31 19.49 -7.62
N PRO A 462 3.28 19.60 -8.49
CA PRO A 462 1.91 19.31 -8.09
C PRO A 462 1.72 17.82 -7.80
N VAL A 463 0.99 17.54 -6.73
CA VAL A 463 0.68 16.18 -6.27
C VAL A 463 -0.78 16.11 -5.82
N ILE A 464 -1.41 14.97 -6.06
CA ILE A 464 -2.75 14.64 -5.56
C ILE A 464 -2.63 14.28 -4.09
N LYS A 465 -3.33 15.02 -3.23
CA LYS A 465 -3.47 14.78 -1.80
C LYS A 465 -4.69 13.91 -1.49
N GLN A 466 -5.78 14.14 -2.21
CA GLN A 466 -6.97 13.30 -2.19
C GLN A 466 -7.47 13.11 -3.62
N SER A 467 -7.63 11.86 -4.02
CA SER A 467 -8.02 11.48 -5.38
C SER A 467 -9.53 11.58 -5.58
N PHE A 468 -9.95 12.15 -6.71
CA PHE A 468 -11.34 11.97 -7.18
C PHE A 468 -11.51 10.56 -7.72
N GLY A 469 -10.55 10.12 -8.54
CA GLY A 469 -10.50 8.83 -9.21
C GLY A 469 -10.99 8.86 -10.66
N GLY A 470 -11.18 7.70 -11.29
CA GLY A 470 -11.70 7.66 -12.66
C GLY A 470 -10.70 8.15 -13.72
N GLY A 471 -9.41 8.28 -13.36
CA GLY A 471 -8.34 8.74 -14.26
C GLY A 471 -8.23 10.26 -14.45
N VAL A 472 -9.10 11.06 -13.83
CA VAL A 472 -9.10 12.53 -13.95
C VAL A 472 -7.88 13.17 -13.32
N ASP A 473 -7.38 12.56 -12.24
CA ASP A 473 -6.28 13.09 -11.43
C ASP A 473 -5.01 13.35 -12.25
N GLU A 474 -4.61 12.41 -13.11
CA GLU A 474 -3.40 12.53 -13.94
C GLU A 474 -3.54 13.64 -14.98
N LYS A 475 -4.71 13.73 -15.62
CA LYS A 475 -5.02 14.75 -16.62
C LYS A 475 -5.05 16.15 -16.01
N LEU A 476 -5.57 16.27 -14.79
CA LEU A 476 -5.57 17.54 -14.07
C LEU A 476 -4.14 17.99 -13.71
N LEU A 477 -3.28 17.07 -13.28
CA LEU A 477 -1.88 17.39 -13.03
C LEU A 477 -1.15 17.87 -14.29
N GLU A 478 -1.38 17.20 -15.43
CA GLU A 478 -0.84 17.61 -16.73
C GLU A 478 -1.33 19.02 -17.12
N ALA A 479 -2.63 19.29 -16.97
CA ALA A 479 -3.24 20.56 -17.32
C ALA A 479 -2.69 21.73 -16.48
N ILE A 480 -2.52 21.54 -15.17
CA ILE A 480 -2.01 22.57 -14.25
C ILE A 480 -0.54 22.93 -14.52
N GLN A 481 0.23 22.03 -15.14
CA GLN A 481 1.61 22.28 -15.53
C GLN A 481 1.75 22.88 -16.93
N SER A 482 0.66 22.94 -17.71
CA SER A 482 0.67 23.49 -19.06
C SER A 482 0.80 25.01 -19.07
N GLU A 483 1.26 25.57 -20.20
CA GLU A 483 1.35 27.03 -20.39
C GLU A 483 -0.01 27.75 -20.33
N ASN A 484 -1.11 26.99 -20.47
CA ASN A 484 -2.48 27.49 -20.44
C ASN A 484 -3.04 27.58 -19.01
N ALA A 485 -2.31 27.13 -17.98
CA ALA A 485 -2.75 27.20 -16.60
C ALA A 485 -2.85 28.67 -16.11
N PRO A 486 -3.92 29.03 -15.38
CA PRO A 486 -4.07 30.40 -14.85
C PRO A 486 -2.90 30.80 -13.95
N LYS A 487 -2.48 32.06 -14.05
CA LYS A 487 -1.34 32.60 -13.30
C LYS A 487 -1.68 32.82 -11.84
N TRP A 488 -0.66 32.69 -10.99
CA TRP A 488 -0.77 32.89 -9.55
C TRP A 488 0.07 34.07 -9.08
N ILE A 489 -0.47 34.81 -8.12
CA ILE A 489 0.24 35.82 -7.35
C ILE A 489 1.02 35.09 -6.25
N ALA A 490 2.34 35.27 -6.23
CA ALA A 490 3.21 34.70 -5.21
C ALA A 490 2.85 35.24 -3.81
N GLY A 491 2.98 34.39 -2.79
CA GLY A 491 2.79 34.80 -1.40
C GLY A 491 4.01 35.53 -0.83
N GLU A 492 3.78 36.27 0.26
CA GLU A 492 4.80 37.09 0.92
C GLU A 492 4.87 36.78 2.41
N ILE A 493 6.10 36.56 2.89
CA ILE A 493 6.46 36.51 4.31
C ILE A 493 7.36 37.72 4.57
N ASP A 494 7.01 38.54 5.57
CA ASP A 494 7.74 39.76 5.94
C ASP A 494 8.05 40.71 4.76
N GLY A 495 7.11 40.80 3.80
CA GLY A 495 7.22 41.68 2.61
C GLY A 495 8.17 41.17 1.52
N LYS A 496 8.74 39.96 1.66
CA LYS A 496 9.54 39.30 0.62
C LYS A 496 8.74 38.17 -0.03
N LYS A 497 8.82 38.08 -1.35
CA LYS A 497 8.29 36.95 -2.11
C LYS A 497 9.10 35.70 -1.81
N VAL A 498 8.43 34.64 -1.37
CA VAL A 498 9.04 33.37 -0.99
C VAL A 498 8.28 32.22 -1.62
N ASP A 499 8.95 31.08 -1.77
CA ASP A 499 8.29 29.85 -2.19
C ASP A 499 7.37 29.35 -1.07
N LEU A 500 6.16 28.87 -1.41
CA LEU A 500 5.16 28.42 -0.43
C LEU A 500 4.49 27.13 -0.86
N VAL A 501 4.27 26.22 0.09
CA VAL A 501 3.42 25.04 -0.13
C VAL A 501 1.95 25.46 -0.03
N HIS A 502 1.17 25.21 -1.07
CA HIS A 502 -0.24 25.51 -1.12
C HIS A 502 -1.07 24.25 -1.37
N SER A 503 -2.24 24.17 -0.74
CA SER A 503 -3.21 23.10 -0.96
C SER A 503 -4.51 23.69 -1.46
N ALA A 504 -5.04 23.16 -2.56
CA ALA A 504 -6.30 23.55 -3.16
C ALA A 504 -7.26 22.35 -3.15
N SER A 505 -8.53 22.58 -2.80
CA SER A 505 -9.56 21.55 -2.70
C SER A 505 -10.75 21.94 -3.56
N PHE A 506 -11.27 20.97 -4.33
CA PHE A 506 -12.44 21.15 -5.17
C PHE A 506 -13.45 20.05 -4.87
N ALA A 507 -14.65 20.45 -4.47
CA ALA A 507 -15.78 19.55 -4.34
C ALA A 507 -16.55 19.53 -5.67
N ILE A 508 -16.77 18.35 -6.22
CA ILE A 508 -17.47 18.17 -7.49
C ILE A 508 -18.89 17.72 -7.17
N THR A 509 -19.87 18.57 -7.48
CA THR A 509 -21.29 18.27 -7.36
C THR A 509 -22.00 18.53 -8.67
N TYR A 510 -22.95 17.66 -9.02
CA TYR A 510 -23.82 17.83 -10.17
C TYR A 510 -25.07 18.62 -9.79
N SER A 511 -25.39 19.62 -10.62
CA SER A 511 -26.68 20.33 -10.58
C SER A 511 -27.81 19.47 -11.15
N ALA A 512 -29.07 19.89 -10.95
CA ALA A 512 -30.26 19.20 -11.46
C ALA A 512 -30.26 19.00 -13.00
N ASP A 513 -29.46 19.80 -13.72
CA ASP A 513 -29.30 19.75 -15.18
C ASP A 513 -28.03 19.00 -15.63
N ASN A 514 -27.42 18.21 -14.74
CA ASN A 514 -26.19 17.44 -14.98
C ASN A 514 -24.94 18.29 -15.31
N GLN A 515 -24.95 19.58 -15.00
CA GLN A 515 -23.76 20.45 -15.09
C GLN A 515 -22.97 20.47 -13.78
N ILE A 516 -21.63 20.44 -13.86
CA ILE A 516 -20.73 20.50 -12.70
C ILE A 516 -20.71 21.92 -12.13
N GLN A 517 -20.96 22.06 -10.81
CA GLN A 517 -20.89 23.35 -10.10
C GLN A 517 -19.92 23.30 -8.92
N GLU A 518 -19.26 24.43 -8.64
CA GLU A 518 -18.47 24.70 -7.43
C GLU A 518 -19.39 25.13 -6.28
N SER A 519 -19.20 24.61 -5.07
CA SER A 519 -19.93 25.07 -3.88
C SER A 519 -18.99 25.75 -2.87
N LEU A 520 -19.30 26.99 -2.50
CA LEU A 520 -18.61 27.72 -1.43
C LEU A 520 -19.09 27.21 -0.05
N HIS A 521 -18.28 26.38 0.59
CA HIS A 521 -18.23 26.09 2.04
C HIS A 521 -19.58 25.89 2.78
N TYR A 522 -19.96 24.63 3.02
CA TYR A 522 -20.23 24.05 4.36
C TYR A 522 -20.52 22.55 4.18
N PHE A 523 -19.57 21.67 4.49
CA PHE A 523 -19.93 20.40 5.12
C PHE A 523 -19.61 20.56 6.60
N PRO A 524 -20.59 20.87 7.47
CA PRO A 524 -20.58 20.26 8.77
C PRO A 524 -21.05 18.83 8.55
N GLN A 525 -20.21 17.89 8.97
CA GLN A 525 -20.54 16.48 9.03
C GLN A 525 -20.46 15.76 7.68
N VAL A 526 -19.31 15.11 7.50
CA VAL A 526 -19.26 13.68 7.14
C VAL A 526 -20.61 13.04 7.52
N ILE A 527 -21.27 12.35 6.59
CA ILE A 527 -22.19 11.31 7.04
C ILE A 527 -21.28 10.33 7.77
N GLU A 528 -21.14 10.54 9.08
CA GLU A 528 -20.92 9.44 9.99
C GLU A 528 -22.12 8.55 9.69
N VAL A 529 -21.90 7.56 8.82
CA VAL A 529 -22.42 6.25 9.19
C VAL A 529 -21.89 6.09 10.60
N PRO A 530 -22.74 5.96 11.63
CA PRO A 530 -22.26 5.65 12.96
C PRO A 530 -21.60 4.28 12.86
N ILE A 531 -20.33 4.26 12.45
CA ILE A 531 -19.38 3.27 12.92
C ILE A 531 -19.24 3.67 14.37
N GLY A 532 -20.09 3.10 15.22
CA GLY A 532 -20.27 3.48 16.61
C GLY A 532 -18.96 3.89 17.27
N GLN A 533 -18.73 5.20 17.31
CA GLN A 533 -17.94 5.85 18.34
C GLN A 533 -18.90 6.25 19.44
N SER A 534 -19.45 5.24 20.10
CA SER A 534 -19.77 5.31 21.51
C SER A 534 -19.01 4.15 22.17
N ALA A 535 -18.19 4.49 23.16
CA ALA A 535 -17.35 3.61 23.98
C ALA A 535 -16.10 2.99 23.33
N ARG A 536 -15.05 3.78 23.03
CA ARG A 536 -13.66 3.27 23.04
C ARG A 536 -12.89 3.60 24.32
N THR A 537 -13.51 4.38 25.20
CA THR A 537 -13.00 4.60 26.55
C THR A 537 -14.11 4.37 27.56
N TYR A 538 -13.81 3.64 28.62
CA TYR A 538 -14.66 3.52 29.81
C TYR A 538 -13.93 4.21 30.96
N ASN A 539 -14.53 5.25 31.54
CA ASN A 539 -13.90 6.11 32.56
C ASN A 539 -12.50 6.67 32.18
N GLY A 540 -12.26 6.92 30.89
CA GLY A 540 -10.98 7.44 30.38
C GLY A 540 -9.94 6.36 30.05
N ASP A 541 -10.21 5.09 30.35
CA ASP A 541 -9.34 3.96 30.02
C ASP A 541 -9.76 3.30 28.70
N GLU A 542 -8.79 2.98 27.85
CA GLU A 542 -8.97 2.37 26.52
C GLU A 542 -9.61 0.98 26.59
N ILE A 543 -10.56 0.71 25.67
CA ILE A 543 -11.23 -0.58 25.52
C ILE A 543 -10.62 -1.34 24.33
N PHE A 544 -10.14 -2.54 24.59
CA PHE A 544 -9.49 -3.42 23.62
C PHE A 544 -10.49 -4.42 23.02
N ASP A 545 -10.48 -4.61 21.71
CA ASP A 545 -11.28 -5.66 21.05
C ASP A 545 -10.53 -7.01 20.98
N VAL A 546 -9.20 -7.01 21.09
CA VAL A 546 -8.32 -8.20 21.07
C VAL A 546 -7.19 -8.03 22.09
N VAL A 547 -6.96 -9.04 22.93
CA VAL A 547 -5.95 -9.04 24.00
C VAL A 547 -5.16 -10.36 24.05
N GLU A 548 -3.94 -10.31 24.60
CA GLU A 548 -3.07 -11.50 24.78
C GLU A 548 -3.74 -12.59 25.63
N ASN A 549 -4.47 -12.20 26.69
CA ASN A 549 -5.31 -13.11 27.47
C ASN A 549 -6.73 -12.56 27.53
N ALA A 550 -7.68 -13.28 26.92
CA ALA A 550 -9.08 -12.90 26.92
C ALA A 550 -9.68 -12.96 28.34
N PRO A 551 -10.69 -12.12 28.65
CA PRO A 551 -11.45 -12.25 29.88
C PRO A 551 -12.11 -13.63 29.99
N VAL A 552 -12.14 -14.19 31.21
CA VAL A 552 -12.68 -15.53 31.47
C VAL A 552 -13.79 -15.44 32.53
N PRO A 553 -15.02 -15.93 32.28
CA PRO A 553 -16.07 -15.93 33.28
C PRO A 553 -15.78 -16.94 34.40
N PRO A 554 -16.41 -16.82 35.58
CA PRO A 554 -16.26 -17.81 36.65
C PRO A 554 -16.66 -19.21 36.17
N GLY A 555 -15.75 -20.18 36.30
CA GLY A 555 -15.95 -21.54 35.78
C GLY A 555 -15.78 -21.67 34.26
N GLY A 556 -15.21 -20.67 33.59
CA GLY A 556 -15.05 -20.65 32.13
C GLY A 556 -16.38 -20.52 31.40
N MET A 557 -16.37 -20.75 30.08
CA MET A 557 -17.59 -20.62 29.26
C MET A 557 -18.68 -21.64 29.65
N GLU A 558 -18.32 -22.76 30.27
CA GLU A 558 -19.27 -23.71 30.84
C GLU A 558 -20.04 -23.10 32.03
N GLY A 559 -19.34 -22.43 32.95
CA GLY A 559 -19.98 -21.71 34.06
C GLY A 559 -20.87 -20.55 33.58
N TRP A 560 -20.48 -19.86 32.51
CA TRP A 560 -21.31 -18.84 31.87
C TRP A 560 -22.60 -19.42 31.27
N ASN A 561 -22.51 -20.57 30.59
CA ASN A 561 -23.68 -21.25 30.03
C ASN A 561 -24.63 -21.72 31.14
N GLU A 562 -24.09 -22.19 32.26
CA GLU A 562 -24.89 -22.59 33.43
C GLU A 562 -25.60 -21.40 34.10
N TYR A 563 -24.91 -20.26 34.20
CA TYR A 563 -25.51 -19.00 34.63
C TYR A 563 -26.68 -18.59 33.72
N LEU A 564 -26.49 -18.61 32.40
CA LEU A 564 -27.55 -18.32 31.44
C LEU A 564 -28.71 -19.30 31.57
N ARG A 565 -28.45 -20.60 31.71
CA ARG A 565 -29.51 -21.61 31.88
C ARG A 565 -30.39 -21.35 33.09
N THR A 566 -29.81 -20.81 34.17
CA THR A 566 -30.52 -20.58 35.44
C THR A 566 -31.21 -19.21 35.50
N ASN A 567 -30.67 -18.20 34.80
CA ASN A 567 -31.09 -16.81 34.95
C ASN A 567 -31.74 -16.21 33.69
N LEU A 568 -31.71 -16.90 32.54
CA LEU A 568 -32.37 -16.48 31.30
C LEU A 568 -33.85 -16.86 31.35
N GLU A 569 -34.73 -15.86 31.28
CA GLU A 569 -36.18 -16.03 31.29
C GLU A 569 -36.76 -15.81 29.90
N TYR A 570 -37.43 -16.81 29.33
CA TYR A 570 -38.03 -16.65 28.00
C TYR A 570 -39.25 -15.72 28.07
N PRO A 571 -39.29 -14.57 27.35
CA PRO A 571 -40.42 -13.65 27.38
C PRO A 571 -41.75 -14.29 26.92
N GLU A 572 -42.82 -14.09 27.67
CA GLU A 572 -44.12 -14.76 27.44
C GLU A 572 -44.83 -14.35 26.14
N ASP A 573 -44.57 -13.16 25.61
CA ASP A 573 -45.03 -12.73 24.29
C ASP A 573 -44.28 -13.44 23.16
N ALA A 574 -42.95 -13.56 23.27
CA ALA A 574 -42.13 -14.31 22.33
C ALA A 574 -42.45 -15.82 22.35
N LYS A 575 -42.70 -16.37 23.55
CA LYS A 575 -43.07 -17.76 23.77
C LYS A 575 -44.43 -18.12 23.15
N ARG A 576 -45.44 -17.24 23.27
CA ARG A 576 -46.75 -17.41 22.64
C ARG A 576 -46.70 -17.28 21.12
N ALA A 577 -45.81 -16.45 20.60
CA ALA A 577 -45.63 -16.22 19.17
C ALA A 577 -44.67 -17.22 18.49
N GLY A 578 -44.06 -18.13 19.25
CA GLY A 578 -43.09 -19.11 18.74
C GLY A 578 -41.82 -18.45 18.16
N ILE A 579 -41.45 -17.28 18.67
CA ILE A 579 -40.33 -16.49 18.14
C ILE A 579 -39.03 -17.01 18.73
N GLU A 580 -38.32 -17.84 17.97
CA GLU A 580 -36.99 -18.33 18.33
C GLU A 580 -35.89 -17.55 17.60
N GLY A 581 -34.71 -17.47 18.21
CA GLY A 581 -33.59 -16.76 17.58
C GLY A 581 -32.37 -16.61 18.48
N THR A 582 -31.34 -15.99 17.92
CA THR A 582 -30.11 -15.67 18.66
C THR A 582 -29.95 -14.16 18.71
N ALA A 583 -30.04 -13.58 19.91
CA ALA A 583 -29.71 -12.20 20.16
C ALA A 583 -28.18 -12.09 20.34
N TYR A 584 -27.55 -11.18 19.62
CA TYR A 584 -26.12 -10.92 19.78
C TYR A 584 -25.94 -9.68 20.65
N VAL A 585 -25.29 -9.87 21.79
CA VAL A 585 -25.02 -8.81 22.77
C VAL A 585 -23.54 -8.47 22.75
N VAL A 586 -23.23 -7.18 22.72
CA VAL A 586 -21.88 -6.65 22.92
C VAL A 586 -21.82 -5.94 24.27
N PHE A 587 -20.74 -6.12 25.02
CA PHE A 587 -20.54 -5.46 26.32
C PHE A 587 -19.05 -5.33 26.64
N VAL A 588 -18.69 -4.51 27.62
CA VAL A 588 -17.31 -4.27 28.04
C VAL A 588 -17.05 -4.96 29.37
N ILE A 589 -15.99 -5.76 29.45
CA ILE A 589 -15.44 -6.26 30.70
C ILE A 589 -14.36 -5.29 31.12
N THR A 590 -14.56 -4.64 32.27
CA THR A 590 -13.61 -3.68 32.82
C THR A 590 -12.34 -4.36 33.33
N LYS A 591 -11.28 -3.59 33.58
CA LYS A 591 -10.05 -4.06 34.23
C LYS A 591 -10.29 -4.68 35.62
N ASP A 592 -11.42 -4.37 36.26
CA ASP A 592 -11.86 -4.94 37.53
C ASP A 592 -12.75 -6.18 37.37
N GLY A 593 -12.96 -6.65 36.12
CA GLY A 593 -13.74 -7.84 35.82
C GLY A 593 -15.26 -7.62 35.66
N LYS A 594 -15.76 -6.39 35.84
CA LYS A 594 -17.21 -6.10 35.80
C LYS A 594 -17.73 -5.92 34.38
N ILE A 595 -18.97 -6.35 34.14
CA ILE A 595 -19.70 -6.16 32.88
C ILE A 595 -20.33 -4.76 32.86
N GLU A 596 -20.08 -4.00 31.79
CA GLU A 596 -20.56 -2.65 31.60
C GLU A 596 -21.02 -2.44 30.15
N GLN A 597 -21.94 -1.50 29.93
CA GLN A 597 -22.42 -1.09 28.60
C GLN A 597 -22.92 -2.24 27.69
N PRO A 598 -23.88 -3.08 28.13
CA PRO A 598 -24.47 -4.08 27.24
C PRO A 598 -25.35 -3.42 26.16
N GLU A 599 -25.12 -3.79 24.91
CA GLU A 599 -25.83 -3.30 23.72
C GLU A 599 -26.20 -4.45 22.77
N ILE A 600 -27.30 -4.32 22.03
CA ILE A 600 -27.73 -5.31 21.03
C ILE A 600 -27.17 -4.93 19.67
N ILE A 601 -26.34 -5.80 19.09
CA ILE A 601 -25.82 -5.62 17.72
C ILE A 601 -26.71 -6.29 16.68
N ARG A 602 -27.39 -7.36 17.07
CA ARG A 602 -28.36 -8.07 16.21
C ARG A 602 -29.44 -8.66 17.10
N GLY A 603 -30.61 -8.04 17.02
CA GLY A 603 -31.80 -8.44 17.76
C GLY A 603 -32.62 -9.52 17.06
N VAL A 604 -33.59 -10.05 17.80
CA VAL A 604 -34.59 -11.02 17.30
C VAL A 604 -35.98 -10.42 17.40
N SER A 605 -36.34 -9.89 18.56
CA SER A 605 -37.58 -9.16 18.82
C SER A 605 -37.39 -8.23 20.02
N PRO A 606 -38.16 -7.15 20.16
CA PRO A 606 -37.98 -6.20 21.26
C PRO A 606 -37.98 -6.83 22.66
N SER A 607 -38.81 -7.86 22.90
CA SER A 607 -38.88 -8.55 24.18
C SER A 607 -37.71 -9.50 24.43
N ILE A 608 -37.25 -10.22 23.41
CA ILE A 608 -36.04 -11.07 23.48
C ILE A 608 -34.78 -10.21 23.68
N ASP A 609 -34.71 -9.09 22.99
CA ASP A 609 -33.58 -8.16 23.06
C ASP A 609 -33.47 -7.54 24.46
N GLN A 610 -34.59 -7.18 25.07
CA GLN A 610 -34.63 -6.65 26.43
C GLN A 610 -34.19 -7.69 27.47
N GLU A 611 -34.59 -8.95 27.31
CA GLU A 611 -34.16 -10.03 28.19
C GLU A 611 -32.67 -10.35 28.04
N ALA A 612 -32.16 -10.38 26.79
CA ALA A 612 -30.75 -10.58 26.52
C ALA A 612 -29.87 -9.48 27.14
N LEU A 613 -30.35 -8.23 27.18
CA LEU A 613 -29.67 -7.14 27.88
C LEU A 613 -29.72 -7.32 29.40
N ARG A 614 -30.87 -7.70 29.98
CA ARG A 614 -31.03 -7.90 31.43
C ARG A 614 -30.13 -9.01 31.96
N VAL A 615 -30.09 -10.15 31.30
CA VAL A 615 -29.33 -11.32 31.77
C VAL A 615 -27.81 -11.07 31.71
N VAL A 616 -27.34 -10.34 30.69
CA VAL A 616 -25.92 -9.99 30.53
C VAL A 616 -25.52 -8.91 31.55
N ALA A 617 -26.36 -7.90 31.78
CA ALA A 617 -26.09 -6.84 32.75
C ALA A 617 -25.98 -7.36 34.20
N ASN A 618 -26.70 -8.43 34.55
CA ASN A 618 -26.67 -9.03 35.89
C ASN A 618 -25.68 -10.21 36.01
N GLY A 619 -24.82 -10.40 35.00
CA GLY A 619 -23.84 -11.49 34.97
C GLY A 619 -22.81 -11.40 36.11
N PRO A 620 -22.18 -12.54 36.48
CA PRO A 620 -21.15 -12.55 37.51
C PRO A 620 -19.87 -11.84 37.03
N ASP A 621 -19.05 -11.38 37.97
CA ASP A 621 -17.76 -10.73 37.68
C ASP A 621 -16.78 -11.70 36.98
N TRP A 622 -16.12 -11.24 35.91
CA TRP A 622 -15.18 -12.00 35.11
C TRP A 622 -13.74 -11.82 35.60
N THR A 623 -12.87 -12.77 35.25
CA THR A 623 -11.42 -12.50 35.30
C THR A 623 -11.09 -11.53 34.16
N PRO A 624 -10.44 -10.38 34.43
CA PRO A 624 -10.18 -9.34 33.43
C PRO A 624 -9.17 -9.81 32.38
N GLY A 625 -9.28 -9.24 31.18
CA GLY A 625 -8.34 -9.50 30.10
C GLY A 625 -6.98 -8.83 30.34
N LYS A 626 -5.90 -9.42 29.83
CA LYS A 626 -4.53 -8.90 29.99
C LYS A 626 -3.86 -8.60 28.67
N GLN A 627 -3.19 -7.45 28.60
CA GLN A 627 -2.39 -7.01 27.47
C GLN A 627 -1.03 -6.52 27.99
N ARG A 628 0.09 -7.07 27.50
CA ARG A 628 1.45 -6.75 27.97
C ARG A 628 1.60 -6.91 29.49
N GLY A 629 0.92 -7.92 30.05
CA GLY A 629 0.89 -8.22 31.49
C GLY A 629 0.07 -7.27 32.36
N ARG A 630 -0.64 -6.28 31.80
CA ARG A 630 -1.54 -5.37 32.53
C ARG A 630 -3.00 -5.70 32.25
N GLU A 631 -3.85 -5.55 33.26
CA GLU A 631 -5.31 -5.71 33.12
C GLU A 631 -5.89 -4.51 32.36
N VAL A 632 -6.74 -4.79 31.38
CA VAL A 632 -7.31 -3.78 30.46
C VAL A 632 -8.80 -4.01 30.27
N ASN A 633 -9.53 -2.96 29.87
CA ASN A 633 -10.93 -3.09 29.51
C ASN A 633 -11.05 -3.83 28.17
N VAL A 634 -11.90 -4.84 28.06
CA VAL A 634 -12.04 -5.67 26.85
C VAL A 634 -13.48 -5.71 26.41
N ARG A 635 -13.73 -5.49 25.11
CA ARG A 635 -15.07 -5.62 24.53
C ARG A 635 -15.35 -7.07 24.15
N MET A 636 -16.43 -7.63 24.69
CA MET A 636 -16.89 -8.99 24.41
C MET A 636 -18.16 -8.97 23.55
N ARG A 637 -18.33 -10.02 22.74
CA ARG A 637 -19.53 -10.26 21.93
C ARG A 637 -20.01 -11.68 22.18
N LEU A 638 -21.22 -11.84 22.69
CA LEU A 638 -21.77 -13.16 23.00
C LEU A 638 -23.14 -13.37 22.34
N PRO A 639 -23.36 -14.54 21.70
CA PRO A 639 -24.67 -14.94 21.23
C PRO A 639 -25.50 -15.54 22.39
N ILE A 640 -26.68 -14.97 22.66
CA ILE A 640 -27.67 -15.50 23.59
C ILE A 640 -28.78 -16.16 22.77
N ARG A 641 -28.90 -17.49 22.91
CA ARG A 641 -29.85 -18.29 22.12
C ARG A 641 -31.14 -18.50 22.91
N PHE A 642 -32.27 -18.18 22.28
CA PHE A 642 -33.61 -18.44 22.79
C PHE A 642 -34.22 -19.58 21.99
N LYS A 643 -34.36 -20.74 22.63
CA LYS A 643 -34.97 -21.94 22.07
C LYS A 643 -35.92 -22.54 23.11
N GLN A 644 -37.07 -23.03 22.68
CA GLN A 644 -37.94 -23.80 23.59
C GLN A 644 -37.35 -25.20 23.76
N ASN A 645 -36.78 -25.49 24.92
CA ASN A 645 -36.31 -26.84 25.22
C ASN A 645 -37.47 -27.74 25.66
N SER A 646 -37.70 -28.78 24.87
CA SER A 646 -38.25 -30.07 25.32
C SER A 646 -37.20 -30.74 26.22
N SER A 647 -37.63 -31.19 27.38
CA SER A 647 -36.83 -31.63 28.54
C SER A 647 -35.98 -32.89 28.34
N ASN A 648 -34.68 -32.79 28.65
CA ASN A 648 -33.83 -33.69 29.48
C ASN A 648 -32.38 -33.67 28.99
N ASP A 649 -31.39 -33.51 29.88
CA ASP A 649 -30.15 -34.30 29.89
C ASP A 649 -29.21 -33.94 31.05
N ASN A 650 -28.95 -34.92 31.91
CA ASN A 650 -27.77 -35.02 32.77
C ASN A 650 -26.73 -35.83 32.00
N LYS A 651 -25.49 -35.35 31.79
CA LYS A 651 -24.44 -36.17 31.16
C LYS A 651 -23.07 -36.10 31.84
N PRO A 652 -22.25 -37.18 31.73
CA PRO A 652 -21.04 -37.42 32.52
C PRO A 652 -19.77 -36.80 31.90
N SER A 653 -18.73 -36.58 32.74
CA SER A 653 -17.43 -36.03 32.34
C SER A 653 -16.72 -36.83 31.24
N THR A 654 -16.55 -36.25 30.07
CA THR A 654 -15.82 -36.82 28.92
C THR A 654 -14.35 -36.40 28.91
N ILE A 655 -13.42 -37.29 28.54
CA ILE A 655 -11.99 -37.00 28.45
C ILE A 655 -11.65 -36.41 27.05
N PRO A 656 -10.92 -35.28 26.96
CA PRO A 656 -10.41 -34.74 25.69
C PRO A 656 -9.49 -35.73 24.95
N ALA A 657 -9.58 -35.79 23.61
CA ALA A 657 -8.84 -36.76 22.79
C ALA A 657 -7.30 -36.60 22.77
N ASP A 658 -6.77 -35.49 23.28
CA ASP A 658 -5.35 -35.24 23.48
C ASP A 658 -4.83 -35.80 24.82
N MET A 659 -5.70 -36.31 25.68
CA MET A 659 -5.38 -36.84 27.01
C MET A 659 -5.51 -38.38 27.13
N VAL A 660 -5.61 -39.08 26.00
CA VAL A 660 -5.67 -40.55 25.89
C VAL A 660 -4.39 -41.08 25.23
N ASP A 661 -3.92 -42.26 25.66
CA ASP A 661 -2.68 -42.88 25.14
C ASP A 661 -2.85 -43.40 23.71
N GLN A 662 -4.06 -43.83 23.37
CA GLN A 662 -4.44 -44.22 22.01
C GLN A 662 -5.74 -43.49 21.64
N GLN A 663 -5.72 -42.74 20.55
CA GLN A 663 -6.91 -42.02 20.08
C GLN A 663 -7.95 -42.98 19.50
N ALA A 664 -9.21 -42.57 19.57
CA ALA A 664 -10.27 -43.27 18.87
C ALA A 664 -10.08 -43.14 17.35
N GLU A 665 -10.23 -44.24 16.62
CA GLU A 665 -9.97 -44.32 15.17
C GLU A 665 -11.16 -44.99 14.45
N PRO A 666 -11.50 -44.59 13.23
CA PRO A 666 -12.56 -45.25 12.48
C PRO A 666 -12.18 -46.70 12.16
N GLN A 667 -13.16 -47.61 12.16
CA GLN A 667 -12.91 -49.01 11.85
C GLN A 667 -12.40 -49.17 10.41
N GLY A 668 -11.17 -49.69 10.26
CA GLY A 668 -10.47 -49.79 8.98
C GLY A 668 -9.50 -48.63 8.70
N GLY A 669 -9.33 -47.69 9.64
CA GLY A 669 -8.40 -46.56 9.51
C GLY A 669 -8.96 -45.43 8.66
N MET A 670 -8.17 -44.37 8.49
CA MET A 670 -8.63 -43.14 7.83
C MET A 670 -8.95 -43.34 6.33
N ASP A 671 -8.35 -44.33 5.67
CA ASP A 671 -8.65 -44.66 4.27
C ASP A 671 -10.07 -45.25 4.09
N ALA A 672 -10.50 -46.09 5.04
CA ALA A 672 -11.87 -46.61 5.07
C ALA A 672 -12.88 -45.49 5.37
N TRP A 673 -12.52 -44.57 6.27
CA TRP A 673 -13.29 -43.36 6.56
C TRP A 673 -13.47 -42.48 5.32
N ASN A 674 -12.38 -42.17 4.61
CA ASN A 674 -12.43 -41.36 3.40
C ASN A 674 -13.28 -42.03 2.30
N THR A 675 -13.20 -43.35 2.19
CA THR A 675 -14.03 -44.14 1.27
C THR A 675 -15.51 -44.09 1.65
N TYR A 676 -15.82 -44.20 2.95
CA TYR A 676 -17.18 -44.04 3.48
C TYR A 676 -17.73 -42.65 3.15
N ILE A 677 -16.98 -41.58 3.43
CA ILE A 677 -17.40 -40.21 3.14
C ILE A 677 -17.64 -40.04 1.64
N LYS A 678 -16.70 -40.45 0.78
CA LYS A 678 -16.86 -40.34 -0.67
C LYS A 678 -18.13 -41.02 -1.20
N ASN A 679 -18.50 -42.17 -0.65
CA ASN A 679 -19.65 -42.94 -1.11
C ASN A 679 -20.99 -42.48 -0.50
N ASN A 680 -20.95 -41.82 0.66
CA ASN A 680 -22.16 -41.48 1.42
C ASN A 680 -22.45 -39.98 1.49
N LEU A 681 -21.47 -39.12 1.17
CA LEU A 681 -21.61 -37.65 1.14
C LEU A 681 -22.61 -37.25 0.05
N LYS A 682 -23.73 -36.69 0.48
CA LYS A 682 -24.75 -36.11 -0.39
C LYS A 682 -24.64 -34.60 -0.30
N TYR A 683 -23.91 -34.04 -1.25
CA TYR A 683 -23.73 -32.60 -1.32
C TYR A 683 -25.10 -31.90 -1.46
N PRO A 684 -25.50 -31.05 -0.48
CA PRO A 684 -26.82 -30.45 -0.46
C PRO A 684 -27.09 -29.61 -1.71
N GLN A 685 -28.28 -29.74 -2.29
CA GLN A 685 -28.62 -29.03 -3.54
C GLN A 685 -28.57 -27.52 -3.36
N GLU A 686 -29.00 -27.00 -2.20
CA GLU A 686 -28.91 -25.59 -1.87
C GLU A 686 -27.46 -25.09 -1.82
N ALA A 687 -26.54 -25.89 -1.25
CA ALA A 687 -25.11 -25.58 -1.24
C ALA A 687 -24.50 -25.64 -2.65
N LYS A 688 -24.93 -26.57 -3.51
CA LYS A 688 -24.54 -26.60 -4.93
C LYS A 688 -25.00 -25.36 -5.70
N ILE A 689 -26.25 -24.95 -5.50
CA ILE A 689 -26.84 -23.77 -6.15
C ILE A 689 -26.13 -22.49 -5.71
N ARG A 690 -25.73 -22.43 -4.43
CA ARG A 690 -25.07 -21.26 -3.83
C ARG A 690 -23.54 -21.28 -3.94
N GLY A 691 -22.96 -22.28 -4.60
CA GLY A 691 -21.50 -22.40 -4.72
C GLY A 691 -20.76 -22.57 -3.38
N VAL A 692 -21.45 -23.07 -2.34
CA VAL A 692 -20.92 -23.12 -0.98
C VAL A 692 -19.99 -24.32 -0.84
N GLU A 693 -18.68 -24.06 -0.84
CA GLU A 693 -17.58 -25.02 -0.61
C GLU A 693 -16.90 -24.74 0.74
N GLY A 694 -16.25 -25.76 1.31
CA GLY A 694 -15.44 -25.55 2.52
C GLY A 694 -15.36 -26.75 3.44
N VAL A 695 -14.88 -26.52 4.66
CA VAL A 695 -14.66 -27.57 5.67
C VAL A 695 -15.53 -27.30 6.90
N VAL A 696 -16.44 -28.23 7.17
CA VAL A 696 -17.22 -28.30 8.40
C VAL A 696 -16.38 -29.00 9.47
N TYR A 697 -16.19 -28.33 10.60
CA TYR A 697 -15.54 -28.92 11.77
C TYR A 697 -16.61 -29.29 12.79
N LEU A 698 -16.60 -30.55 13.22
CA LEU A 698 -17.53 -31.07 14.20
C LEU A 698 -16.79 -31.81 15.31
N THR A 699 -17.41 -31.92 16.47
CA THR A 699 -16.93 -32.68 17.63
C THR A 699 -17.94 -33.73 18.02
N PHE A 700 -17.49 -34.86 18.53
CA PHE A 700 -18.35 -35.93 19.01
C PHE A 700 -17.60 -36.80 20.00
N ILE A 701 -18.34 -37.59 20.78
CA ILE A 701 -17.80 -38.52 21.76
C ILE A 701 -17.82 -39.91 21.15
N VAL A 702 -16.67 -40.59 21.16
CA VAL A 702 -16.60 -42.03 20.91
C VAL A 702 -16.61 -42.72 22.27
N ASP A 703 -17.62 -43.55 22.49
CA ASP A 703 -17.75 -44.29 23.74
C ASP A 703 -16.86 -45.55 23.78
N LYS A 704 -16.93 -46.29 24.89
CA LYS A 704 -16.11 -47.49 25.11
C LYS A 704 -16.43 -48.64 24.14
N ASP A 705 -17.62 -48.64 23.57
CA ASP A 705 -18.10 -49.66 22.62
C ASP A 705 -17.90 -49.24 21.16
N GLY A 706 -17.31 -48.04 20.96
CA GLY A 706 -17.03 -47.49 19.65
C GLY A 706 -18.20 -46.75 19.00
N ASP A 707 -19.26 -46.50 19.77
CA ASP A 707 -20.45 -45.78 19.29
C ASP A 707 -20.28 -44.27 19.46
N ILE A 708 -20.89 -43.52 18.55
CA ILE A 708 -20.81 -42.06 18.53
C ILE A 708 -21.96 -41.46 19.34
N LYS A 709 -21.62 -40.51 20.21
CA LYS A 709 -22.56 -39.70 20.99
C LYS A 709 -22.29 -38.21 20.78
N GLU A 710 -23.34 -37.41 20.84
CA GLU A 710 -23.27 -35.93 20.81
C GLU A 710 -22.44 -35.34 19.66
N PRO A 711 -22.76 -35.63 18.40
CA PRO A 711 -22.18 -34.90 17.30
C PRO A 711 -22.66 -33.44 17.32
N GLU A 712 -21.70 -32.52 17.40
CA GLU A 712 -21.92 -31.07 17.46
C GLU A 712 -21.05 -30.34 16.45
N ILE A 713 -21.60 -29.32 15.79
CA ILE A 713 -20.83 -28.47 14.87
C ILE A 713 -20.03 -27.44 15.67
N LEU A 714 -18.70 -27.51 15.56
CA LEU A 714 -17.78 -26.50 16.10
C LEU A 714 -17.67 -25.30 15.17
N ARG A 715 -17.61 -25.56 13.86
CA ARG A 715 -17.51 -24.54 12.82
C ARG A 715 -18.17 -25.03 11.54
N GLY A 716 -19.32 -24.46 11.23
CA GLY A 716 -20.09 -24.77 10.03
C GLY A 716 -19.72 -23.90 8.83
N ILE A 717 -20.16 -24.33 7.66
CA ILE A 717 -20.14 -23.56 6.40
C ILE A 717 -21.56 -23.21 5.93
N GLY A 718 -22.60 -23.69 6.61
CA GLY A 718 -24.00 -23.37 6.32
C GLY A 718 -24.54 -24.06 5.06
N ALA A 719 -25.67 -23.54 4.53
CA ALA A 719 -26.34 -24.04 3.32
C ALA A 719 -26.68 -25.55 3.33
N PHE A 720 -27.06 -26.09 4.48
CA PHE A 720 -27.35 -27.51 4.72
C PHE A 720 -26.13 -28.46 4.75
N CYS A 721 -24.91 -27.92 4.59
CA CYS A 721 -23.67 -28.72 4.68
C CYS A 721 -23.37 -29.14 6.13
N ASP A 722 -23.79 -28.34 7.11
CA ASP A 722 -23.58 -28.60 8.53
C ASP A 722 -24.42 -29.81 8.98
N GLU A 723 -25.67 -29.85 8.53
CA GLU A 723 -26.62 -30.93 8.74
C GLU A 723 -26.19 -32.21 8.01
N GLU A 724 -25.64 -32.11 6.80
CA GLU A 724 -25.09 -33.25 6.07
C GLU A 724 -23.82 -33.81 6.75
N ALA A 725 -22.97 -32.93 7.30
CA ALA A 725 -21.80 -33.35 8.07
C ALA A 725 -22.20 -34.08 9.36
N LEU A 726 -23.21 -33.57 10.09
CA LEU A 726 -23.78 -34.25 11.25
C LEU A 726 -24.34 -35.63 10.87
N ARG A 727 -25.13 -35.71 9.79
CA ARG A 727 -25.71 -36.96 9.30
C ARG A 727 -24.63 -38.01 8.98
N LEU A 728 -23.52 -37.61 8.37
CA LEU A 728 -22.42 -38.52 8.02
C LEU A 728 -21.73 -39.09 9.24
N VAL A 729 -21.60 -38.30 10.31
CA VAL A 729 -20.96 -38.75 11.54
C VAL A 729 -21.91 -39.62 12.35
N GLU A 730 -23.18 -39.24 12.48
CA GLU A 730 -24.22 -40.03 13.13
C GLU A 730 -24.41 -41.41 12.50
N ASN A 731 -24.31 -41.50 11.16
CA ASN A 731 -24.49 -42.75 10.42
C ASN A 731 -23.17 -43.46 10.11
N SER A 732 -22.07 -43.07 10.76
CA SER A 732 -20.78 -43.68 10.47
C SER A 732 -20.66 -45.08 11.07
N PRO A 733 -19.79 -45.95 10.49
CA PRO A 733 -19.49 -47.25 11.08
C PRO A 733 -18.90 -47.10 12.49
N LYS A 734 -19.00 -48.16 13.31
CA LYS A 734 -18.41 -48.17 14.66
C LYS A 734 -16.92 -47.79 14.62
N TRP A 735 -16.49 -47.05 15.62
CA TRP A 735 -15.11 -46.62 15.80
C TRP A 735 -14.38 -47.58 16.75
N LYS A 736 -13.05 -47.61 16.67
CA LYS A 736 -12.22 -48.15 17.74
C LYS A 736 -12.19 -47.12 18.86
N PRO A 737 -12.53 -47.48 20.11
CA PRO A 737 -12.54 -46.56 21.22
C PRO A 737 -11.12 -46.09 21.57
N GLY A 738 -11.02 -44.89 22.14
CA GLY A 738 -9.76 -44.39 22.68
C GLY A 738 -9.34 -45.20 23.90
N LYS A 739 -8.04 -45.30 24.16
CA LYS A 739 -7.51 -46.00 25.34
C LYS A 739 -6.68 -45.09 26.21
N LYS A 740 -6.83 -45.25 27.51
CA LYS A 740 -5.99 -44.64 28.54
C LYS A 740 -5.60 -45.71 29.55
N ASP A 741 -4.31 -45.82 29.84
CA ASP A 741 -3.72 -46.87 30.66
C ASP A 741 -4.07 -48.29 30.17
N GLY A 742 -4.29 -48.46 28.86
CA GLY A 742 -4.65 -49.73 28.22
C GLY A 742 -6.13 -50.09 28.26
N GLU A 743 -6.98 -49.34 28.98
CA GLU A 743 -8.43 -49.54 29.04
C GLU A 743 -9.19 -48.63 28.08
N ALA A 744 -10.32 -49.11 27.54
CA ALA A 744 -11.18 -48.32 26.67
C ALA A 744 -11.91 -47.22 27.45
N VAL A 745 -11.78 -45.98 26.99
CA VAL A 745 -12.35 -44.79 27.63
C VAL A 745 -13.18 -43.98 26.63
N GLU A 746 -14.19 -43.27 27.16
CA GLU A 746 -14.95 -42.32 26.34
C GLU A 746 -14.07 -41.12 26.02
N SER A 747 -13.93 -40.80 24.73
CA SER A 747 -13.01 -39.76 24.27
C SER A 747 -13.71 -38.82 23.28
N ARG A 748 -13.52 -37.51 23.47
CA ARG A 748 -14.12 -36.47 22.60
C ARG A 748 -13.19 -36.15 21.44
N LEU A 749 -13.61 -36.49 20.22
CA LEU A 749 -12.89 -36.21 18.98
C LEU A 749 -13.34 -34.91 18.31
N ARG A 750 -12.48 -34.38 17.44
CA ARG A 750 -12.80 -33.30 16.50
C ARG A 750 -12.45 -33.76 15.10
N LEU A 751 -13.37 -33.61 14.16
CA LEU A 751 -13.23 -34.14 12.81
C LEU A 751 -13.63 -33.09 11.76
N PRO A 752 -12.77 -32.83 10.76
CA PRO A 752 -13.12 -32.02 9.61
C PRO A 752 -13.76 -32.88 8.50
N ILE A 753 -14.89 -32.42 7.95
CA ILE A 753 -15.51 -32.95 6.72
C ILE A 753 -15.46 -31.87 5.64
N ARG A 754 -14.91 -32.20 4.49
CA ARG A 754 -14.75 -31.28 3.35
C ARG A 754 -15.86 -31.46 2.33
N PHE A 755 -16.40 -30.34 1.87
CA PHE A 755 -17.36 -30.21 0.78
C PHE A 755 -16.69 -29.48 -0.37
N ASP A 756 -16.34 -30.22 -1.42
CA ASP A 756 -15.79 -29.70 -2.67
C ASP A 756 -16.82 -29.92 -3.78
N LEU A 757 -17.17 -28.89 -4.55
CA LEU A 757 -17.97 -29.08 -5.76
C LEU A 757 -17.01 -29.71 -6.78
N GLU A 758 -17.34 -30.92 -7.25
CA GLU A 758 -16.70 -31.42 -8.46
C GLU A 758 -16.90 -30.35 -9.54
N LYS A 759 -15.80 -29.86 -10.12
CA LYS A 759 -15.83 -28.88 -11.20
C LYS A 759 -16.61 -29.46 -12.38
N SER A 760 -17.93 -29.32 -12.35
CA SER A 760 -18.79 -29.61 -13.48
C SER A 760 -18.60 -28.47 -14.47
N THR A 761 -18.17 -28.84 -15.67
CA THR A 761 -18.38 -28.16 -16.96
C THR A 761 -19.49 -27.10 -16.94
N ASN A 762 -19.19 -25.90 -16.43
CA ASN A 762 -20.13 -24.78 -16.32
C ASN A 762 -20.28 -24.00 -17.64
N ASP A 763 -19.77 -24.52 -18.75
CA ASP A 763 -19.85 -23.90 -20.07
C ASP A 763 -21.04 -24.35 -20.93
N ILE A 764 -21.97 -25.19 -20.42
CA ILE A 764 -23.05 -25.77 -21.26
C ILE A 764 -24.46 -25.61 -20.67
N VAL A 765 -24.77 -24.47 -20.04
CA VAL A 765 -26.18 -24.05 -19.92
C VAL A 765 -26.53 -23.19 -21.14
N PRO A 766 -27.41 -23.65 -22.05
CA PRO A 766 -27.81 -22.87 -23.21
C PRO A 766 -28.42 -21.53 -22.78
N LYS A 767 -27.93 -20.40 -23.32
CA LYS A 767 -28.43 -19.04 -23.00
C LYS A 767 -29.57 -18.63 -23.93
N PRO A 768 -30.55 -17.81 -23.51
CA PRO A 768 -31.59 -17.33 -24.41
C PRO A 768 -30.97 -16.44 -25.51
N THR A 769 -31.48 -16.55 -26.73
CA THR A 769 -31.04 -15.68 -27.83
C THR A 769 -31.47 -14.23 -27.57
N ALA A 770 -30.76 -13.26 -28.16
CA ALA A 770 -31.18 -11.85 -28.08
C ALA A 770 -32.61 -11.65 -28.60
N GLN A 771 -32.98 -12.36 -29.67
CA GLN A 771 -34.32 -12.36 -30.24
C GLN A 771 -35.38 -12.91 -29.28
N PHE A 772 -35.06 -13.95 -28.51
CA PHE A 772 -35.93 -14.49 -27.47
C PHE A 772 -36.21 -13.47 -26.37
N ASN A 773 -35.17 -12.83 -25.84
CA ASN A 773 -35.31 -11.83 -24.78
C ASN A 773 -36.08 -10.59 -25.25
N GLU A 774 -35.82 -10.12 -26.47
CA GLU A 774 -36.54 -9.00 -27.07
C GLU A 774 -38.02 -9.33 -27.32
N TYR A 775 -38.32 -10.55 -27.78
CA TYR A 775 -39.68 -11.03 -27.95
C TYR A 775 -40.46 -11.03 -26.63
N LEU A 776 -39.87 -11.54 -25.54
CA LEU A 776 -40.53 -11.55 -24.23
C LEU A 776 -40.83 -10.12 -23.74
N ARG A 777 -39.86 -9.20 -23.83
CA ARG A 777 -40.06 -7.80 -23.42
C ARG A 777 -41.18 -7.10 -24.20
N LYS A 778 -41.35 -7.45 -25.49
CA LYS A 778 -42.36 -6.83 -26.35
C LYS A 778 -43.77 -7.41 -26.16
N ASN A 779 -43.87 -8.69 -25.80
CA ASN A 779 -45.14 -9.43 -25.83
C ASN A 779 -45.72 -9.77 -24.46
N ILE A 780 -44.90 -9.76 -23.39
CA ILE A 780 -45.39 -9.87 -22.01
C ILE A 780 -45.99 -8.53 -21.60
N LYS A 781 -47.26 -8.57 -21.17
CA LYS A 781 -47.99 -7.41 -20.64
C LYS A 781 -48.33 -7.64 -19.18
N TYR A 782 -48.61 -6.56 -18.47
CA TYR A 782 -49.13 -6.65 -17.11
C TYR A 782 -50.66 -6.85 -17.16
N PRO A 783 -51.21 -7.98 -16.68
CA PRO A 783 -52.66 -8.19 -16.65
C PRO A 783 -53.36 -7.14 -15.79
N THR A 784 -54.49 -6.61 -16.27
CA THR A 784 -55.20 -5.51 -15.61
C THR A 784 -55.73 -5.89 -14.22
N GLU A 785 -56.16 -7.15 -14.03
CA GLU A 785 -56.59 -7.69 -12.72
C GLU A 785 -55.43 -7.79 -11.73
N ALA A 786 -54.30 -8.40 -12.13
CA ALA A 786 -53.09 -8.46 -11.30
C ALA A 786 -52.56 -7.05 -10.93
N ARG A 787 -52.68 -6.10 -11.87
CA ARG A 787 -52.34 -4.68 -11.64
C ARG A 787 -53.29 -4.02 -10.66
N GLY A 788 -54.60 -4.30 -10.73
CA GLY A 788 -55.60 -3.78 -9.79
C GLY A 788 -55.43 -4.30 -8.36
N ASN A 789 -54.91 -5.52 -8.23
CA ASN A 789 -54.64 -6.18 -6.96
C ASN A 789 -53.25 -5.86 -6.37
N ASN A 790 -52.44 -5.02 -7.02
CA ASN A 790 -51.04 -4.72 -6.66
C ASN A 790 -50.14 -5.95 -6.54
N GLU A 791 -50.36 -6.99 -7.35
CA GLU A 791 -49.60 -8.24 -7.29
C GLU A 791 -48.24 -8.08 -7.99
N SER A 792 -47.13 -8.18 -7.25
CA SER A 792 -45.76 -8.03 -7.77
C SER A 792 -44.83 -9.16 -7.31
N GLY A 793 -43.84 -9.54 -8.12
CA GLY A 793 -42.85 -10.57 -7.80
C GLY A 793 -42.34 -11.33 -9.04
N SER A 794 -41.60 -12.42 -8.85
CA SER A 794 -41.06 -13.25 -9.95
C SER A 794 -41.85 -14.55 -10.18
N VAL A 795 -42.34 -14.73 -11.41
CA VAL A 795 -42.87 -16.01 -11.92
C VAL A 795 -41.71 -16.77 -12.55
N ILE A 796 -41.48 -18.01 -12.13
CA ILE A 796 -40.42 -18.87 -12.68
C ILE A 796 -41.08 -19.93 -13.56
N ALA A 797 -40.78 -19.89 -14.85
CA ALA A 797 -41.18 -20.92 -15.80
C ALA A 797 -40.05 -21.95 -15.98
N ARG A 798 -40.37 -23.24 -15.93
CA ARG A 798 -39.49 -24.33 -16.35
C ARG A 798 -39.81 -24.67 -17.80
N LEU A 799 -38.79 -24.66 -18.66
CA LEU A 799 -38.88 -24.98 -20.08
C LEU A 799 -38.09 -26.25 -20.35
N THR A 800 -38.66 -27.15 -21.15
CA THR A 800 -37.95 -28.28 -21.75
C THR A 800 -37.74 -27.97 -23.22
N LEU A 801 -36.47 -27.91 -23.64
CA LEU A 801 -36.06 -27.53 -25.00
C LEU A 801 -35.65 -28.77 -25.81
N ASP A 802 -35.94 -28.77 -27.11
CA ASP A 802 -35.38 -29.75 -28.04
C ASP A 802 -33.95 -29.38 -28.48
N LYS A 803 -33.34 -30.28 -29.27
CA LYS A 803 -32.01 -30.10 -29.85
C LYS A 803 -31.85 -28.86 -30.73
N ASP A 804 -32.94 -28.27 -31.20
CA ASP A 804 -32.99 -27.11 -32.10
C ASP A 804 -33.38 -25.83 -31.33
N GLY A 805 -33.52 -25.93 -29.99
CA GLY A 805 -33.84 -24.82 -29.10
C GLY A 805 -35.32 -24.44 -29.06
N ASN A 806 -36.22 -25.24 -29.62
CA ASN A 806 -37.66 -25.00 -29.52
C ASN A 806 -38.18 -25.46 -28.15
N ILE A 807 -39.13 -24.72 -27.59
CA ILE A 807 -39.79 -25.08 -26.34
C ILE A 807 -40.76 -26.24 -26.62
N ILE A 808 -40.42 -27.44 -26.15
CA ILE A 808 -41.29 -28.63 -26.23
C ILE A 808 -42.36 -28.57 -25.14
N LYS A 809 -41.97 -28.10 -23.94
CA LYS A 809 -42.86 -28.02 -22.77
C LYS A 809 -42.51 -26.79 -21.94
N SER A 810 -43.54 -26.08 -21.49
CA SER A 810 -43.41 -25.00 -20.51
C SER A 810 -44.35 -25.27 -19.34
N ALA A 811 -43.87 -25.04 -18.12
CA ALA A 811 -44.67 -25.16 -16.90
C ALA A 811 -44.24 -24.10 -15.89
N ILE A 812 -45.15 -23.62 -15.06
CA ILE A 812 -44.79 -22.71 -13.97
C ILE A 812 -44.24 -23.52 -12.81
N SER A 813 -42.96 -23.28 -12.49
CA SER A 813 -42.28 -23.87 -11.33
C SER A 813 -42.56 -23.08 -10.06
N LYS A 814 -42.70 -21.76 -10.15
CA LYS A 814 -43.08 -20.88 -9.04
C LYS A 814 -43.95 -19.76 -9.59
N GLY A 815 -45.21 -19.72 -9.18
CA GLY A 815 -46.17 -18.73 -9.64
C GLY A 815 -46.52 -17.72 -8.55
N ILE A 816 -47.13 -16.61 -8.96
CA ILE A 816 -47.57 -15.53 -8.04
C ILE A 816 -49.10 -15.51 -7.96
N SER A 817 -49.75 -15.33 -9.11
CA SER A 817 -51.20 -15.35 -9.26
C SER A 817 -51.57 -16.03 -10.56
N LYS A 818 -52.83 -16.44 -10.69
CA LYS A 818 -53.30 -17.18 -11.85
C LYS A 818 -53.12 -16.35 -13.12
N GLU A 819 -53.39 -15.05 -13.04
CA GLU A 819 -53.38 -14.08 -14.11
C GLU A 819 -51.95 -13.83 -14.63
N LEU A 820 -50.97 -13.69 -13.73
CA LEU A 820 -49.55 -13.54 -14.09
C LEU A 820 -48.95 -14.83 -14.65
N ASN A 821 -49.34 -15.98 -14.10
CA ASN A 821 -48.90 -17.29 -14.58
C ASN A 821 -49.40 -17.59 -15.99
N GLU A 822 -50.69 -17.32 -16.26
CA GLU A 822 -51.31 -17.51 -17.58
C GLU A 822 -50.69 -16.59 -18.63
N GLU A 823 -50.39 -15.34 -18.28
CA GLU A 823 -49.72 -14.40 -19.19
C GLU A 823 -48.30 -14.84 -19.57
N VAL A 824 -47.52 -15.34 -18.60
CA VAL A 824 -46.18 -15.89 -18.86
C VAL A 824 -46.26 -17.10 -19.79
N LEU A 825 -47.16 -18.05 -19.54
CA LEU A 825 -47.33 -19.23 -20.39
C LEU A 825 -47.82 -18.86 -21.80
N ARG A 826 -48.76 -17.91 -21.93
CA ARG A 826 -49.29 -17.42 -23.21
C ARG A 826 -48.20 -16.87 -24.12
N VAL A 827 -47.23 -16.15 -23.55
CA VAL A 827 -46.14 -15.57 -24.34
C VAL A 827 -45.08 -16.63 -24.69
N LEU A 828 -44.80 -17.56 -23.78
CA LEU A 828 -43.83 -18.64 -24.02
C LEU A 828 -44.29 -19.63 -25.09
N GLU A 829 -45.60 -19.81 -25.30
CA GLU A 829 -46.16 -20.68 -26.34
C GLU A 829 -45.75 -20.27 -27.77
N LYS A 830 -45.47 -18.98 -27.99
CA LYS A 830 -45.09 -18.42 -29.30
C LYS A 830 -43.70 -17.82 -29.32
N ALA A 831 -42.89 -18.11 -28.29
CA ALA A 831 -41.55 -17.57 -28.19
C ALA A 831 -40.62 -18.23 -29.24
N PRO A 832 -39.66 -17.47 -29.80
CA PRO A 832 -38.71 -18.00 -30.78
C PRO A 832 -37.70 -18.95 -30.12
N ASN A 833 -36.74 -19.46 -30.89
CA ASN A 833 -35.83 -20.49 -30.43
C ASN A 833 -34.80 -19.98 -29.40
N TRP A 834 -34.50 -20.82 -28.41
CA TRP A 834 -33.46 -20.66 -27.40
C TRP A 834 -32.10 -21.14 -27.94
N ASN A 835 -30.97 -20.58 -27.51
CA ASN A 835 -29.67 -20.93 -28.11
C ASN A 835 -29.12 -22.25 -27.53
N VAL A 836 -28.93 -23.29 -28.34
CA VAL A 836 -28.46 -24.61 -27.88
C VAL A 836 -27.15 -24.99 -28.57
N TYR A 837 -26.12 -25.32 -27.77
CA TYR A 837 -24.75 -25.55 -28.26
C TYR A 837 -24.39 -27.04 -28.45
N VAL A 838 -25.17 -27.96 -27.87
CA VAL A 838 -24.94 -29.41 -27.93
C VAL A 838 -26.26 -30.13 -28.20
N ALA A 839 -26.28 -31.25 -28.93
CA ALA A 839 -27.52 -31.97 -29.20
C ALA A 839 -28.03 -32.68 -27.91
N GLY A 840 -29.24 -32.35 -27.46
CA GLY A 840 -29.86 -32.94 -26.26
C GLY A 840 -31.19 -32.27 -25.88
N GLU A 841 -31.89 -32.84 -24.89
CA GLU A 841 -33.03 -32.17 -24.23
C GLU A 841 -32.52 -31.40 -23.01
N TYR A 842 -32.95 -30.15 -22.87
CA TYR A 842 -32.50 -29.26 -21.79
C TYR A 842 -33.66 -28.78 -20.95
N ASP A 843 -33.53 -28.89 -19.63
CA ASP A 843 -34.44 -28.25 -18.69
C ASP A 843 -33.84 -26.93 -18.20
N VAL A 844 -34.46 -25.82 -18.57
CA VAL A 844 -34.02 -24.47 -18.19
C VAL A 844 -35.08 -23.74 -17.36
N LEU A 845 -34.64 -22.94 -16.39
CA LEU A 845 -35.50 -22.10 -15.56
C LEU A 845 -35.42 -20.64 -16.05
N LEU A 846 -36.56 -20.07 -16.39
CA LEU A 846 -36.72 -18.70 -16.85
C LEU A 846 -37.51 -17.89 -15.80
N PRO A 847 -36.86 -16.96 -15.09
CA PRO A 847 -37.54 -16.03 -14.19
C PRO A 847 -38.05 -14.80 -14.94
N ILE A 848 -39.31 -14.46 -14.74
CA ILE A 848 -39.96 -13.25 -15.25
C ILE A 848 -40.52 -12.46 -14.07
N THR A 849 -40.04 -11.24 -13.88
CA THR A 849 -40.32 -10.42 -12.71
C THR A 849 -41.26 -9.26 -13.05
N PHE A 850 -42.40 -9.20 -12.37
CA PHE A 850 -43.39 -8.15 -12.49
C PHE A 850 -43.26 -7.15 -11.34
N ARG A 851 -43.11 -5.86 -11.67
CA ARG A 851 -42.95 -4.77 -10.70
C ARG A 851 -44.03 -3.71 -10.86
N ILE A 852 -44.47 -3.13 -9.75
CA ILE A 852 -45.40 -1.99 -9.73
C ILE A 852 -44.70 -0.78 -9.08
N ASP A 853 -44.79 0.37 -9.73
CA ASP A 853 -44.28 1.63 -9.17
C ASP A 853 -45.13 2.06 -7.95
N ASN A 854 -44.46 2.51 -6.88
CA ASN A 854 -45.01 2.80 -5.54
C ASN A 854 -45.34 1.60 -4.64
N VAL A 855 -44.85 0.38 -4.94
CA VAL A 855 -44.88 -0.77 -4.01
C VAL A 855 -43.47 -1.25 -3.68
N LYS A 856 -43.22 -1.66 -2.43
CA LYS A 856 -41.92 -2.20 -1.99
C LYS A 856 -41.69 -3.56 -2.66
N ASN A 857 -40.89 -3.58 -3.73
CA ASN A 857 -40.65 -4.79 -4.52
C ASN A 857 -39.77 -5.80 -3.75
N PRO A 858 -40.02 -7.13 -3.86
CA PRO A 858 -39.16 -8.15 -3.27
C PRO A 858 -37.78 -8.21 -3.96
N PRO A 859 -36.73 -8.73 -3.29
CA PRO A 859 -35.39 -8.82 -3.85
C PRO A 859 -35.35 -9.73 -5.08
N THR A 860 -34.53 -9.37 -6.08
CA THR A 860 -34.32 -10.15 -7.31
C THR A 860 -33.66 -11.49 -6.97
N HIS A 861 -34.05 -12.55 -7.68
CA HIS A 861 -33.55 -13.90 -7.42
C HIS A 861 -32.15 -14.16 -8.00
N ASN A 862 -31.51 -13.17 -8.64
CA ASN A 862 -30.17 -13.24 -9.25
C ASN A 862 -29.95 -14.54 -10.07
N LEU A 863 -30.93 -14.88 -10.90
CA LEU A 863 -30.81 -16.00 -11.84
C LEU A 863 -30.34 -15.47 -13.21
N PRO A 864 -29.56 -16.24 -14.00
CA PRO A 864 -28.75 -15.71 -15.11
C PRO A 864 -29.51 -15.03 -16.27
N HIS A 865 -30.84 -15.12 -16.32
CA HIS A 865 -31.67 -14.76 -17.49
C HIS A 865 -32.99 -14.05 -17.13
N GLU A 866 -33.00 -13.25 -16.07
CA GLU A 866 -34.22 -12.58 -15.57
C GLU A 866 -34.77 -11.51 -16.54
N VAL A 867 -36.07 -11.59 -16.87
CA VAL A 867 -36.79 -10.57 -17.65
C VAL A 867 -37.70 -9.76 -16.73
N VAL A 868 -37.48 -8.43 -16.65
CA VAL A 868 -38.27 -7.54 -15.79
C VAL A 868 -39.33 -6.78 -16.59
N VAL A 869 -40.58 -6.77 -16.09
CA VAL A 869 -41.75 -6.11 -16.68
C VAL A 869 -42.38 -5.18 -15.63
N VAL A 870 -42.60 -3.90 -15.99
CA VAL A 870 -43.10 -2.87 -15.07
C VAL A 870 -44.53 -2.45 -15.42
N GLY A 871 -45.42 -2.41 -14.43
CA GLY A 871 -46.80 -1.93 -14.54
C GLY A 871 -47.05 -0.68 -13.69
N TYR A 872 -47.78 0.30 -14.23
CA TYR A 872 -48.15 1.52 -13.50
C TYR A 872 -49.50 1.34 -12.79
N SER A 873 -49.53 1.54 -11.47
CA SER A 873 -50.74 1.51 -10.64
C SER A 873 -51.75 2.57 -11.10
N GLY A 874 -52.90 2.12 -11.60
CA GLY A 874 -54.03 2.99 -11.89
C GLY A 874 -55.01 2.92 -10.74
N ASN A 875 -54.99 3.90 -9.84
CA ASN A 875 -56.11 4.13 -8.93
C ASN A 875 -56.70 5.50 -9.20
N ALA A 876 -57.98 5.49 -9.56
CA ALA A 876 -58.83 6.65 -9.76
C ALA A 876 -58.84 7.51 -8.49
N SER A 877 -58.08 8.61 -8.51
CA SER A 877 -58.41 9.76 -7.67
C SER A 877 -59.79 10.24 -8.12
N LYS A 878 -60.77 10.29 -7.22
CA LYS A 878 -62.01 11.05 -7.43
C LYS A 878 -61.62 12.50 -7.74
N GLU A 879 -61.52 12.83 -9.02
CA GLU A 879 -61.41 14.19 -9.52
C GLU A 879 -62.65 14.96 -9.05
N LYS A 880 -62.45 15.99 -8.25
CA LYS A 880 -63.40 17.11 -8.20
C LYS A 880 -62.86 18.19 -9.11
N THR A 881 -63.31 18.16 -10.35
CA THR A 881 -63.07 19.17 -11.37
C THR A 881 -63.94 20.39 -11.06
N PHE A 882 -63.32 21.56 -10.91
CA PHE A 882 -64.02 22.84 -11.03
C PHE A 882 -63.54 23.49 -12.32
N GLU A 883 -64.39 23.47 -13.35
CA GLU A 883 -64.18 24.27 -14.57
C GLU A 883 -64.85 25.63 -14.39
N TYR A 884 -64.08 26.69 -14.59
CA TYR A 884 -64.63 28.00 -14.86
C TYR A 884 -64.18 28.41 -16.27
N THR A 885 -65.16 28.73 -17.10
CA THR A 885 -64.96 29.20 -18.47
C THR A 885 -65.30 30.68 -18.51
N THR A 886 -64.32 31.52 -18.83
CA THR A 886 -64.56 32.89 -19.32
C THR A 886 -63.86 33.05 -20.66
N GLU A 887 -64.49 33.78 -21.58
CA GLU A 887 -64.26 33.74 -23.04
C GLU A 887 -62.85 34.12 -23.55
N LEU A 888 -61.89 34.37 -22.68
CA LEU A 888 -60.49 34.58 -23.08
C LEU A 888 -59.59 33.74 -22.15
N THR A 889 -59.19 32.56 -22.63
CA THR A 889 -58.17 31.61 -22.09
C THR A 889 -58.66 30.59 -21.04
N LYS A 890 -58.40 29.29 -21.28
CA LYS A 890 -58.63 28.19 -20.33
C LYS A 890 -57.47 28.12 -19.32
N ALA A 891 -57.76 28.34 -18.05
CA ALA A 891 -56.81 28.15 -16.94
C ALA A 891 -57.29 27.02 -16.01
N LYS A 892 -56.38 26.11 -15.63
CA LYS A 892 -56.63 25.01 -14.69
C LYS A 892 -55.69 25.14 -13.49
N LEU A 893 -56.24 25.16 -12.27
CA LEU A 893 -55.47 25.25 -11.03
C LEU A 893 -55.30 23.84 -10.44
N ILE A 894 -54.06 23.43 -10.14
CA ILE A 894 -53.76 22.12 -9.53
C ILE A 894 -53.03 22.39 -8.21
N THR A 895 -53.53 21.79 -7.11
CA THR A 895 -52.87 21.85 -5.78
C THR A 895 -52.39 20.44 -5.39
N GLN A 896 -51.12 20.34 -4.99
CA GLN A 896 -50.54 19.14 -4.37
C GLN A 896 -50.25 19.44 -2.89
N THR A 897 -50.32 18.41 -2.04
CA THR A 897 -49.93 18.47 -0.62
C THR A 897 -48.41 18.67 -0.47
N ASN A 898 -48.02 19.94 -0.39
CA ASN A 898 -46.88 20.57 0.30
C ASN A 898 -46.47 21.85 -0.47
N ASP A 899 -47.10 22.96 -0.08
CA ASP A 899 -46.67 24.37 -0.10
C ASP A 899 -46.32 25.19 -1.37
N LYS A 900 -46.66 24.81 -2.62
CA LYS A 900 -46.77 25.82 -3.73
C LYS A 900 -47.90 25.51 -4.74
N PRO A 901 -48.74 26.49 -5.13
CA PRO A 901 -49.77 26.29 -6.16
C PRO A 901 -49.17 26.34 -7.58
N ILE A 902 -49.70 25.49 -8.48
CA ILE A 902 -49.29 25.40 -9.89
C ILE A 902 -50.47 25.85 -10.78
N LEU A 903 -50.19 26.77 -11.71
CA LEU A 903 -51.17 27.27 -12.68
C LEU A 903 -50.88 26.62 -14.05
N VAL A 904 -51.93 26.12 -14.73
CA VAL A 904 -51.82 25.55 -16.07
C VAL A 904 -52.63 26.43 -17.03
N LEU A 905 -51.96 27.03 -18.00
CA LEU A 905 -52.58 27.84 -19.07
C LEU A 905 -52.39 27.12 -20.39
N ASN A 906 -53.48 26.87 -21.12
CA ASN A 906 -53.47 26.22 -22.44
C ASN A 906 -52.72 24.87 -22.53
N GLY A 907 -52.62 24.12 -21.42
CA GLY A 907 -52.06 22.77 -21.40
C GLY A 907 -50.59 22.66 -20.99
N GLU A 908 -49.91 23.76 -20.66
CA GLU A 908 -48.54 23.74 -20.13
C GLU A 908 -48.51 23.99 -18.61
N ILE A 909 -47.75 23.16 -17.90
CA ILE A 909 -47.57 23.22 -16.44
C ILE A 909 -46.42 24.20 -16.13
N THR A 910 -46.69 25.30 -15.43
CA THR A 910 -45.66 26.28 -15.05
C THR A 910 -45.53 26.43 -13.53
N ASN A 911 -44.28 26.40 -13.03
CA ASN A 911 -43.96 26.80 -11.67
C ASN A 911 -43.85 28.33 -11.59
N TYR A 912 -44.19 28.96 -10.46
CA TYR A 912 -44.30 30.42 -10.31
C TYR A 912 -42.99 31.17 -10.64
N SER A 913 -41.83 30.51 -10.52
CA SER A 913 -40.51 31.06 -10.85
C SER A 913 -40.20 31.11 -12.35
N SER A 914 -41.01 30.48 -13.21
CA SER A 914 -40.74 30.32 -14.66
C SER A 914 -41.62 31.21 -15.55
N ILE A 915 -42.38 32.14 -14.96
CA ILE A 915 -43.37 32.96 -15.70
C ILE A 915 -42.72 34.02 -16.60
N ASN A 916 -41.45 34.39 -16.38
CA ASN A 916 -40.75 35.36 -17.22
C ASN A 916 -40.14 34.77 -18.51
N GLU A 917 -40.13 33.45 -18.69
CA GLU A 917 -39.46 32.79 -19.82
C GLU A 917 -40.39 32.32 -20.93
N ILE A 918 -41.71 32.41 -20.74
CA ILE A 918 -42.69 32.02 -21.77
C ILE A 918 -43.31 33.30 -22.32
N GLY A 919 -42.99 33.63 -23.58
CA GLY A 919 -43.41 34.85 -24.28
C GLY A 919 -44.92 34.97 -24.53
N VAL A 920 -45.72 35.03 -23.47
CA VAL A 920 -47.17 35.26 -23.50
C VAL A 920 -47.45 36.76 -23.54
N LYS A 921 -48.03 37.26 -24.63
CA LYS A 921 -48.55 38.64 -24.70
C LYS A 921 -49.75 38.79 -23.75
N ASP A 922 -49.83 39.93 -23.06
CA ASP A 922 -50.92 40.39 -22.16
C ASP A 922 -50.93 39.90 -20.69
N ILE A 923 -49.83 39.36 -20.16
CA ILE A 923 -49.70 39.00 -18.73
C ILE A 923 -49.91 40.19 -17.77
N ASP A 924 -49.62 41.41 -18.23
CA ASP A 924 -49.70 42.65 -17.43
C ASP A 924 -51.14 43.07 -17.01
N LYS A 925 -52.15 42.32 -17.48
CA LYS A 925 -53.58 42.55 -17.20
C LYS A 925 -54.10 41.86 -15.94
N PHE A 926 -53.32 40.97 -15.31
CA PHE A 926 -53.74 40.22 -14.11
C PHE A 926 -53.04 40.72 -12.84
N VAL A 927 -53.78 40.83 -11.72
CA VAL A 927 -53.24 41.22 -10.41
C VAL A 927 -53.69 40.21 -9.35
N VAL A 928 -52.74 39.79 -8.50
CA VAL A 928 -52.99 38.91 -7.35
C VAL A 928 -53.17 39.76 -6.10
N GLY A 929 -54.30 39.62 -5.41
CA GLY A 929 -54.65 40.39 -4.21
C GLY A 929 -54.99 39.49 -3.01
N LYS A 930 -54.88 40.05 -1.80
CA LYS A 930 -55.36 39.40 -0.56
C LYS A 930 -56.87 39.68 -0.40
N PRO A 931 -57.69 38.68 -0.02
CA PRO A 931 -59.14 38.83 0.06
C PRO A 931 -59.56 39.79 1.17
N SER A 932 -60.70 40.47 0.98
CA SER A 932 -61.29 41.33 2.01
C SER A 932 -61.98 40.50 3.11
N PRO A 933 -62.18 41.06 4.32
CA PRO A 933 -62.80 40.35 5.44
C PRO A 933 -64.21 39.80 5.16
N GLU A 934 -65.01 40.47 4.33
CA GLU A 934 -66.35 40.01 3.94
C GLU A 934 -66.30 38.79 2.98
N GLU A 935 -65.26 38.68 2.16
CA GLU A 935 -65.08 37.57 1.22
C GLU A 935 -64.59 36.31 1.94
N ILE A 936 -63.75 36.47 2.96
CA ILE A 936 -63.28 35.37 3.82
C ILE A 936 -64.48 34.74 4.56
N SER A 937 -65.40 35.59 5.06
CA SER A 937 -66.63 35.18 5.73
C SER A 937 -67.55 34.30 4.86
N LYS A 938 -67.70 34.60 3.56
CA LYS A 938 -68.54 33.81 2.65
C LYS A 938 -67.94 32.47 2.24
N SER A 939 -66.61 32.34 2.28
CA SER A 939 -65.91 31.14 1.81
C SER A 939 -65.87 29.99 2.84
N GLY A 940 -66.07 30.30 4.13
CA GLY A 940 -66.00 29.32 5.22
C GLY A 940 -64.62 28.71 5.47
N ARG A 941 -63.53 29.31 4.97
CA ARG A 941 -62.14 28.83 5.16
C ARG A 941 -61.23 29.91 5.75
N SER A 942 -60.14 29.47 6.42
CA SER A 942 -59.11 30.38 6.98
C SER A 942 -58.43 31.22 5.89
N ALA A 943 -58.15 32.49 6.21
CA ALA A 943 -57.61 33.50 5.29
C ALA A 943 -56.31 33.09 4.58
N ASP A 944 -55.54 32.18 5.18
CA ASP A 944 -54.20 31.79 4.70
C ASP A 944 -54.23 30.75 3.57
N LYS A 945 -55.43 30.31 3.14
CA LYS A 945 -55.59 29.24 2.14
C LYS A 945 -56.35 29.65 0.87
N VAL A 946 -56.55 30.94 0.63
CA VAL A 946 -57.32 31.44 -0.52
C VAL A 946 -56.57 32.56 -1.26
N ILE A 947 -56.37 32.41 -2.57
CA ILE A 947 -55.74 33.40 -3.46
C ILE A 947 -56.78 33.81 -4.52
N TYR A 948 -57.00 35.11 -4.71
CA TYR A 948 -57.86 35.65 -5.77
C TYR A 948 -57.04 36.32 -6.87
N ILE A 949 -57.42 36.09 -8.13
CA ILE A 949 -56.79 36.65 -9.33
C ILE A 949 -57.84 37.49 -10.06
N TYR A 950 -57.55 38.77 -10.30
CA TYR A 950 -58.45 39.72 -10.97
C TYR A 950 -57.84 40.23 -12.28
N THR A 951 -58.67 40.65 -13.22
CA THR A 951 -58.23 41.42 -14.41
C THR A 951 -58.38 42.92 -14.14
N LYS A 952 -57.46 43.76 -14.64
CA LYS A 952 -57.46 45.21 -14.40
C LYS A 952 -58.75 45.95 -14.84
N GLU A 953 -59.62 45.33 -15.64
CA GLU A 953 -60.82 45.99 -16.20
C GLU A 953 -62.11 45.78 -15.40
N LYS A 954 -62.14 44.90 -14.40
CA LYS A 954 -63.23 44.84 -13.42
C LYS A 954 -62.66 44.47 -12.06
N LYS A 955 -62.67 45.43 -11.14
CA LYS A 955 -62.40 45.21 -9.71
C LYS A 955 -63.37 44.20 -9.12
#